data_AF-A0A1I6VGT8-F1
#
_entry.id   AF-A0A1I6VGT8-F1
#
_cell.length_a   1.000
_cell.length_b   1.000
_cell.length_c   1.000
_cell.angle_alpha   90.00
_cell.angle_beta   90.00
_cell.angle_gamma   90.00
#
_symmetry.space_group_name_H-M   'P 1'
#
loop_
_entity.id
_entity.type
_entity.pdbx_description
1 polymer ?
#
loop_
_entity_poly.entity_id
_entity_poly.type
_entity_poly.pdbx_seq_one_letter_code
_entity_poly.pdbx_strand_id
1 'polypeptide(L)'
;MRRPPHISPRNSEQVHRSTLGDRLRRPGRPRRLRMWAAALLSGVLAAGAVQAGPASAQPSAESVARALDLPQPPGGDDVRVLIFHASAGAESPTVDAGIAALESIGRSGPAQQRFSVEATADASVFTDGRRLGTFNSVVFLTGPGDVLDAEQELGLQAYLAAGGGFLGVHDAARTEPYSDWYGALIGARPAEGSGAAAQRATVEVGDRVHPATASLPQEWSRLDRWFNWETNPTGDVHTVARVRELDYKPGESANGPDHPISWCQDYAGGRSFYTAMGGTVASWGEADFRDHLRGALSWTNRVARADCQATVTANYAAERLTPPNQQGQHDQIGEPHGLVTAPDGRVFYIGRGGGPAGAPVVTDWNDPDIGKGEGEIHVWDPRTGEASLVGSLTVFGNKGGGGELIKTEEGLLGIELDPRFATNGWIYLHWTPHSEIDRETRTAERRVSRFTVNRSTGRLDLSSEKVLLSWPVQIHSCCHAGGGMAWDSKENLYIATGDTNSSGFTDGYSGNNPEPVFAGTSFADARRTSGNTNNLNGKILRIHPEQDGTYTLPEGNLFTGEETAEGGGKTRGEIYAMGVRNPSRIFVDRQTDVLYAGWVGPDASQPSTTWGPAKYESFTAITKPGNFGWPFCMGNKQPYRDRNLPDPDQPLDWYDCDAPRNESPHNDGLVKLPPVTPVSIWYAPNGGGPDYPRDANGIPSYDADEEFYRLPWARGGGQAAMTGPVYRYDENRASDIKWPQYWDGKWFIGDFYDGVQPRHAVLLDPATTGSGTPPTHAEPLKEIIPVGQGGIRNLMDWKFGPDGALYVLDYGRGFFNSDGESALWRVTYSGGAPTPAASDLVRKGD
;
A
#
# COMPACT_ATOMS: atom_id res chain seq x y z
N MET A 1 -54.55 52.86 -37.56
CA MET A 1 -54.35 54.16 -36.90
C MET A 1 -54.13 53.93 -35.42
N ARG A 2 -53.03 54.49 -34.87
CA ARG A 2 -52.67 54.76 -33.46
C ARG A 2 -52.81 53.64 -32.39
N ARG A 3 -51.63 53.06 -32.10
CA ARG A 3 -51.00 52.56 -30.84
C ARG A 3 -51.80 51.80 -29.76
N PRO A 4 -51.26 50.65 -29.26
CA PRO A 4 -51.69 49.90 -28.07
C PRO A 4 -50.79 50.12 -26.83
N PRO A 5 -51.12 49.53 -25.66
CA PRO A 5 -50.19 49.30 -24.55
C PRO A 5 -49.85 47.81 -24.28
N HIS A 6 -48.64 47.60 -23.77
CA HIS A 6 -48.07 46.57 -22.86
C HIS A 6 -48.34 45.06 -23.01
N ILE A 7 -47.25 44.25 -22.99
CA ILE A 7 -46.89 43.21 -21.98
C ILE A 7 -45.54 42.50 -22.34
N SER A 8 -44.59 42.53 -21.39
CA SER A 8 -43.53 41.55 -20.97
C SER A 8 -42.51 40.91 -21.98
N PRO A 9 -41.49 40.11 -21.53
CA PRO A 9 -40.22 40.53 -20.95
C PRO A 9 -38.96 40.07 -21.74
N ARG A 10 -37.79 40.38 -21.16
CA ARG A 10 -36.43 40.41 -21.71
C ARG A 10 -35.86 39.08 -22.20
N ASN A 11 -35.24 39.13 -23.38
CA ASN A 11 -34.08 38.35 -23.82
C ASN A 11 -33.14 39.32 -24.55
N SER A 12 -31.83 39.21 -24.36
CA SER A 12 -30.87 39.83 -25.29
C SER A 12 -29.54 39.09 -25.28
N GLU A 13 -29.32 38.40 -26.39
CA GLU A 13 -28.03 38.00 -26.93
C GLU A 13 -27.30 39.18 -27.62
N GLN A 14 -25.98 39.00 -27.74
CA GLN A 14 -25.08 39.41 -28.82
C GLN A 14 -24.51 40.84 -28.95
N VAL A 15 -23.19 40.93 -28.72
CA VAL A 15 -22.12 41.25 -29.70
C VAL A 15 -22.22 42.55 -30.53
N HIS A 16 -21.28 43.51 -30.36
CA HIS A 16 -20.17 43.83 -31.31
C HIS A 16 -19.37 45.14 -31.01
N ARG A 17 -18.03 45.05 -31.23
CA ARG A 17 -17.04 46.02 -31.77
C ARG A 17 -16.86 47.44 -31.17
N SER A 18 -15.61 47.81 -30.86
CA SER A 18 -14.76 48.69 -31.71
C SER A 18 -13.37 49.00 -31.10
N THR A 19 -12.47 49.49 -31.95
CA THR A 19 -11.00 49.63 -31.90
C THR A 19 -10.49 51.06 -31.60
N LEU A 20 -9.19 51.18 -31.25
CA LEU A 20 -8.19 52.30 -31.36
C LEU A 20 -7.50 52.58 -30.00
N GLY A 21 -6.18 52.76 -29.81
CA GLY A 21 -4.98 52.83 -30.66
C GLY A 21 -3.75 53.26 -29.83
N ASP A 22 -2.56 52.79 -30.25
CA ASP A 22 -1.20 53.36 -30.14
C ASP A 22 -0.39 53.57 -28.81
N ARG A 23 0.82 52.93 -28.83
CA ARG A 23 2.19 53.46 -28.54
C ARG A 23 2.75 53.55 -27.10
N LEU A 24 3.74 52.67 -26.76
CA LEU A 24 5.21 52.95 -26.77
C LEU A 24 6.09 51.84 -26.10
N ARG A 25 7.15 51.45 -26.84
CA ARG A 25 8.55 51.07 -26.45
C ARG A 25 8.92 49.74 -25.75
N ARG A 26 9.40 48.81 -26.62
CA ARG A 26 10.58 47.87 -26.61
C ARG A 26 11.69 48.02 -25.54
N PRO A 27 12.71 47.10 -25.45
CA PRO A 27 12.91 45.73 -25.99
C PRO A 27 13.36 44.73 -24.87
N GLY A 28 13.46 43.39 -24.97
CA GLY A 28 13.85 42.47 -26.04
C GLY A 28 15.30 42.02 -25.88
N ARG A 29 15.57 40.77 -25.44
CA ARG A 29 16.74 39.99 -25.90
C ARG A 29 16.65 38.47 -25.59
N PRO A 30 17.23 37.60 -26.46
CA PRO A 30 16.98 36.15 -26.50
C PRO A 30 18.21 35.27 -26.16
N ARG A 31 17.95 33.95 -26.10
CA ARG A 31 18.88 32.81 -26.08
C ARG A 31 20.04 32.91 -27.10
N ARG A 32 21.22 32.38 -26.75
CA ARG A 32 22.02 31.42 -27.55
C ARG A 32 23.29 30.90 -26.85
N LEU A 33 23.64 29.67 -27.27
CA LEU A 33 24.84 28.85 -27.03
C LEU A 33 26.18 29.60 -27.15
N ARG A 34 27.23 29.08 -26.48
CA ARG A 34 28.56 28.68 -27.04
C ARG A 34 29.54 28.31 -25.92
N MET A 35 30.12 27.10 -25.96
CA MET A 35 31.41 26.71 -26.56
C MET A 35 32.63 27.02 -25.68
N TRP A 36 33.44 25.97 -25.55
CA TRP A 36 34.73 25.90 -24.90
C TRP A 36 35.75 26.84 -25.56
N ALA A 37 36.59 27.48 -24.76
CA ALA A 37 37.83 28.10 -25.20
C ALA A 37 38.92 27.89 -24.15
N ALA A 38 39.95 27.14 -24.53
CA ALA A 38 41.22 27.05 -23.84
C ALA A 38 42.00 28.35 -24.05
N ALA A 39 42.62 28.87 -23.00
CA ALA A 39 43.65 29.89 -23.09
C ALA A 39 44.84 29.51 -22.18
N LEU A 40 45.95 29.17 -22.82
CA LEU A 40 47.28 29.08 -22.23
C LEU A 40 47.79 30.50 -21.94
N LEU A 41 48.20 30.76 -20.70
CA LEU A 41 49.08 31.87 -20.36
C LEU A 41 50.12 31.38 -19.35
N SER A 42 51.33 31.22 -19.86
CA SER A 42 52.57 30.92 -19.16
C SER A 42 52.92 32.06 -18.18
N GLY A 43 53.16 31.72 -16.92
CA GLY A 43 53.57 32.68 -15.89
C GLY A 43 54.41 32.03 -14.79
N VAL A 44 55.73 32.16 -14.95
CA VAL A 44 56.80 32.19 -13.93
C VAL A 44 56.61 31.35 -12.65
N LEU A 45 57.34 30.24 -12.57
CA LEU A 45 57.64 29.51 -11.33
C LEU A 45 58.43 30.41 -10.37
N ALA A 46 57.74 31.00 -9.40
CA ALA A 46 58.35 31.46 -8.16
C ALA A 46 58.10 30.37 -7.11
N ALA A 47 59.17 29.66 -6.74
CA ALA A 47 59.18 28.71 -5.62
C ALA A 47 59.00 29.48 -4.30
N GLY A 48 57.76 29.77 -3.95
CA GLY A 48 57.36 30.15 -2.60
C GLY A 48 57.05 28.88 -1.82
N ALA A 49 57.98 28.46 -0.96
CA ALA A 49 57.70 27.43 0.04
C ALA A 49 56.64 27.96 1.01
N VAL A 50 55.36 27.72 0.70
CA VAL A 50 54.31 27.79 1.71
C VAL A 50 54.49 26.52 2.55
N GLN A 51 55.03 26.70 3.75
CA GLN A 51 54.91 25.71 4.81
C GLN A 51 53.42 25.55 5.10
N ALA A 52 52.77 24.58 4.46
CA ALA A 52 51.57 23.99 5.01
C ALA A 52 52.00 23.37 6.35
N GLY A 53 51.64 24.01 7.46
CA GLY A 53 51.67 23.32 8.75
C GLY A 53 50.86 22.02 8.62
N PRO A 54 51.26 20.94 9.29
CA PRO A 54 50.49 19.70 9.22
C PRO A 54 49.07 20.04 9.68
N ALA A 55 48.08 19.82 8.81
CA ALA A 55 46.71 19.74 9.27
C ALA A 55 46.70 18.61 10.31
N SER A 56 46.52 18.95 11.58
CA SER A 56 46.26 17.96 12.62
C SER A 56 44.94 17.29 12.25
N ALA A 57 45.01 16.15 11.58
CA ALA A 57 43.84 15.32 11.35
C ALA A 57 43.24 15.02 12.73
N GLN A 58 41.97 15.37 12.94
CA GLN A 58 41.27 14.96 14.14
C GLN A 58 41.32 13.43 14.24
N PRO A 59 41.57 12.86 15.43
CA PRO A 59 41.63 11.42 15.60
C PRO A 59 40.28 10.79 15.26
N SER A 60 40.30 9.75 14.43
CA SER A 60 39.10 8.96 14.09
C SER A 60 38.57 8.19 15.31
N ALA A 61 37.26 7.91 15.36
CA ALA A 61 36.65 7.11 16.42
C ALA A 61 37.33 5.74 16.60
N GLU A 62 37.74 5.06 15.52
CA GLU A 62 38.51 3.81 15.60
C GLU A 62 39.89 3.98 16.25
N SER A 63 40.59 5.07 15.91
CA SER A 63 41.89 5.37 16.53
C SER A 63 41.76 5.71 18.01
N VAL A 64 40.65 6.33 18.41
CA VAL A 64 40.33 6.61 19.81
C VAL A 64 39.91 5.33 20.53
N ALA A 65 39.12 4.46 19.92
CA ALA A 65 38.76 3.16 20.49
C ALA A 65 40.01 2.31 20.79
N ARG A 66 41.00 2.34 19.89
CA ARG A 66 42.32 1.72 20.12
C ARG A 66 43.12 2.41 21.21
N ALA A 67 43.08 3.74 21.27
CA ALA A 67 43.78 4.51 22.31
C ALA A 67 43.16 4.31 23.72
N LEU A 68 41.84 4.13 23.78
CA LEU A 68 41.08 3.80 24.98
C LEU A 68 41.16 2.30 25.34
N ASP A 69 41.75 1.46 24.49
CA ASP A 69 41.87 0.02 24.68
C ASP A 69 40.50 -0.68 24.86
N LEU A 70 39.49 -0.25 24.08
CA LEU A 70 38.13 -0.80 24.16
C LEU A 70 38.05 -2.20 23.51
N PRO A 71 37.49 -3.21 24.22
CA PRO A 71 37.23 -4.52 23.62
C PRO A 71 36.19 -4.43 22.50
N GLN A 72 36.22 -5.41 21.58
CA GLN A 72 35.43 -5.44 20.35
C GLN A 72 34.60 -6.75 20.28
N PRO A 73 33.30 -6.75 20.59
CA PRO A 73 32.51 -5.65 21.15
C PRO A 73 32.84 -5.37 22.64
N PRO A 74 32.51 -4.17 23.16
CA PRO A 74 32.59 -3.86 24.58
C PRO A 74 31.69 -4.76 25.45
N GLY A 75 32.12 -5.02 26.68
CA GLY A 75 31.48 -5.99 27.57
C GLY A 75 31.93 -7.43 27.31
N GLY A 76 31.63 -8.33 28.26
CA GLY A 76 32.00 -9.75 28.21
C GLY A 76 30.89 -10.66 28.71
N ASP A 77 31.25 -11.81 29.28
CA ASP A 77 30.34 -12.61 30.09
C ASP A 77 29.80 -11.75 31.26
N ASP A 78 28.57 -12.02 31.71
CA ASP A 78 27.80 -11.20 32.66
C ASP A 78 27.44 -9.80 32.13
N VAL A 79 26.27 -9.69 31.49
CA VAL A 79 25.80 -8.45 30.85
C VAL A 79 25.76 -7.28 31.84
N ARG A 80 26.38 -6.15 31.47
CA ARG A 80 26.38 -4.90 32.24
C ARG A 80 25.85 -3.74 31.40
N VAL A 81 25.02 -2.90 32.02
CA VAL A 81 24.41 -1.72 31.41
C VAL A 81 24.80 -0.47 32.21
N LEU A 82 25.39 0.51 31.54
CA LEU A 82 25.64 1.84 32.11
C LEU A 82 24.41 2.71 31.88
N ILE A 83 23.86 3.32 32.93
CA ILE A 83 22.87 4.39 32.79
C ILE A 83 23.59 5.71 33.00
N PHE A 84 23.69 6.49 31.93
CA PHE A 84 24.14 7.88 32.01
C PHE A 84 22.92 8.78 32.16
N HIS A 85 22.98 9.68 33.15
CA HIS A 85 21.95 10.67 33.39
C HIS A 85 22.59 12.01 33.72
N ALA A 86 22.27 13.03 32.94
CA ALA A 86 22.74 14.40 33.12
C ALA A 86 21.72 15.36 32.53
N SER A 87 21.79 16.64 32.87
CA SER A 87 20.96 17.69 32.26
C SER A 87 21.66 19.03 32.44
N ALA A 88 21.56 19.91 31.44
CA ALA A 88 22.00 21.30 31.60
C ALA A 88 21.07 22.10 32.55
N GLY A 89 19.90 21.55 32.89
CA GLY A 89 18.91 22.10 33.82
C GLY A 89 18.54 21.15 34.96
N ALA A 90 17.41 21.41 35.62
CA ALA A 90 16.91 20.52 36.68
C ALA A 90 16.58 19.13 36.12
N GLU A 91 17.00 18.10 36.84
CA GLU A 91 16.77 16.71 36.45
C GLU A 91 15.29 16.33 36.61
N SER A 92 14.76 15.60 35.63
CA SER A 92 13.36 15.19 35.63
C SER A 92 13.12 14.05 36.63
N PRO A 93 12.00 14.03 37.37
CA PRO A 93 11.61 12.87 38.19
C PRO A 93 11.48 11.55 37.42
N THR A 94 11.42 11.61 36.09
CA THR A 94 11.45 10.42 35.22
C THR A 94 12.79 9.70 35.24
N VAL A 95 13.89 10.37 35.58
CA VAL A 95 15.23 9.75 35.67
C VAL A 95 15.27 8.73 36.81
N ASP A 96 14.87 9.12 38.02
CA ASP A 96 14.81 8.22 39.17
C ASP A 96 13.89 7.01 38.90
N ALA A 97 12.73 7.27 38.29
CA ALA A 97 11.80 6.21 37.90
C ALA A 97 12.40 5.26 36.86
N GLY A 98 13.14 5.81 35.88
CA GLY A 98 13.83 5.05 34.85
C GLY A 98 14.98 4.19 35.39
N ILE A 99 15.82 4.74 36.26
CA ILE A 99 16.89 3.99 36.94
C ILE A 99 16.28 2.82 37.72
N ALA A 100 15.26 3.08 38.54
CA ALA A 100 14.59 2.03 39.33
C ALA A 100 13.95 0.94 38.44
N ALA A 101 13.32 1.33 37.32
CA ALA A 101 12.74 0.39 36.38
C ALA A 101 13.80 -0.46 35.68
N LEU A 102 14.91 0.14 35.22
CA LEU A 102 16.00 -0.57 34.54
C LEU A 102 16.74 -1.52 35.48
N GLU A 103 16.97 -1.13 36.73
CA GLU A 103 17.48 -2.06 37.76
C GLU A 103 16.52 -3.23 37.99
N SER A 104 15.21 -2.96 38.04
CA SER A 104 14.19 -4.00 38.18
C SER A 104 14.17 -4.93 36.98
N ILE A 105 14.27 -4.39 35.76
CA ILE A 105 14.34 -5.16 34.51
C ILE A 105 15.58 -6.07 34.54
N GLY A 106 16.77 -5.54 34.86
CA GLY A 106 18.01 -6.30 34.89
C GLY A 106 18.02 -7.44 35.91
N ARG A 107 17.36 -7.25 37.06
CA ARG A 107 17.24 -8.29 38.11
C ARG A 107 16.11 -9.30 37.85
N SER A 108 15.18 -9.01 36.94
CA SER A 108 14.01 -9.85 36.66
C SER A 108 14.07 -10.47 35.25
N GLY A 109 13.13 -11.37 34.95
CA GLY A 109 13.07 -12.07 33.67
C GLY A 109 13.93 -13.34 33.60
N PRO A 110 14.00 -13.96 32.40
CA PRO A 110 14.81 -15.15 32.13
C PRO A 110 16.28 -14.93 32.47
N ALA A 111 16.94 -15.93 33.04
CA ALA A 111 18.32 -15.80 33.52
C ALA A 111 19.30 -15.32 32.44
N GLN A 112 19.08 -15.74 31.19
CA GLN A 112 19.90 -15.39 30.03
C GLN A 112 19.73 -13.93 29.57
N GLN A 113 18.70 -13.24 30.04
CA GLN A 113 18.39 -11.84 29.71
C GLN A 113 18.62 -10.90 30.90
N ARG A 114 19.17 -11.40 32.02
CA ARG A 114 19.49 -10.60 33.19
C ARG A 114 20.77 -9.81 32.95
N PHE A 115 20.83 -8.63 33.56
CA PHE A 115 21.98 -7.74 33.48
C PHE A 115 22.13 -6.94 34.77
N SER A 116 23.36 -6.53 35.05
CA SER A 116 23.64 -5.56 36.11
C SER A 116 23.57 -4.13 35.55
N VAL A 117 23.25 -3.18 36.42
CA VAL A 117 23.10 -1.78 36.07
C VAL A 117 24.02 -0.94 36.95
N GLU A 118 24.68 0.05 36.36
CA GLU A 118 25.40 1.11 37.08
C GLU A 118 24.90 2.45 36.57
N ALA A 119 24.34 3.30 37.46
CA ALA A 119 23.90 4.64 37.12
C ALA A 119 24.94 5.69 37.52
N THR A 120 25.20 6.67 36.66
CA THR A 120 26.13 7.76 36.93
C THR A 120 25.79 9.04 36.17
N ALA A 121 26.05 10.18 36.81
CA ALA A 121 26.05 11.50 36.18
C ALA A 121 27.46 11.99 35.82
N ASP A 122 28.49 11.19 36.09
CA ASP A 122 29.88 11.55 35.83
C ASP A 122 30.29 11.15 34.40
N ALA A 123 30.33 12.14 33.51
CA ALA A 123 30.66 11.96 32.09
C ALA A 123 32.12 11.53 31.84
N SER A 124 33.00 11.57 32.86
CA SER A 124 34.38 11.05 32.73
C SER A 124 34.44 9.55 32.43
N VAL A 125 33.34 8.82 32.63
CA VAL A 125 33.22 7.43 32.18
C VAL A 125 33.51 7.27 30.68
N PHE A 126 33.19 8.27 29.85
CA PHE A 126 33.39 8.18 28.40
C PHE A 126 34.85 8.35 27.97
N THR A 127 35.70 8.90 28.84
CA THR A 127 37.16 9.01 28.60
C THR A 127 37.97 7.95 29.36
N ASP A 128 37.33 7.13 30.19
CA ASP A 128 37.93 5.97 30.87
C ASP A 128 37.57 4.66 30.14
N GLY A 129 38.41 4.26 29.19
CA GLY A 129 38.22 3.04 28.41
C GLY A 129 38.19 1.75 29.24
N ARG A 130 38.88 1.70 30.40
CA ARG A 130 38.85 0.51 31.27
C ARG A 130 37.50 0.36 31.95
N ARG A 131 36.82 1.46 32.23
CA ARG A 131 35.47 1.45 32.81
C ARG A 131 34.43 1.27 31.71
N LEU A 132 34.46 2.10 30.67
CA LEU A 132 33.50 2.08 29.57
C LEU A 132 33.46 0.73 28.84
N GLY A 133 34.64 0.13 28.61
CA GLY A 133 34.78 -1.17 27.95
C GLY A 133 34.14 -2.35 28.70
N THR A 134 33.68 -2.17 29.94
CA THR A 134 33.01 -3.23 30.72
C THR A 134 31.51 -3.30 30.48
N PHE A 135 30.91 -2.33 29.79
CA PHE A 135 29.46 -2.26 29.58
C PHE A 135 29.08 -2.72 28.17
N ASN A 136 28.08 -3.60 28.08
CA ASN A 136 27.54 -4.09 26.81
C ASN A 136 26.62 -3.05 26.16
N SER A 137 25.90 -2.26 26.97
CA SER A 137 25.10 -1.13 26.51
C SER A 137 25.23 0.09 27.41
N VAL A 138 25.07 1.27 26.83
CA VAL A 138 24.89 2.55 27.52
C VAL A 138 23.46 3.03 27.29
N VAL A 139 22.77 3.40 28.36
CA VAL A 139 21.42 3.98 28.34
C VAL A 139 21.52 5.46 28.68
N PHE A 140 20.92 6.30 27.86
CA PHE A 140 20.77 7.72 28.14
C PHE A 140 19.37 7.97 28.72
N LEU A 141 19.33 8.34 30.00
CA LEU A 141 18.18 8.93 30.68
C LEU A 141 18.44 10.43 30.92
N THR A 142 18.96 11.08 29.88
CA THR A 142 19.55 12.42 29.96
C THR A 142 18.50 13.47 29.59
N GLY A 143 18.53 14.61 30.26
CA GLY A 143 17.72 15.79 29.96
C GLY A 143 18.27 16.62 28.79
N PRO A 144 17.60 17.74 28.45
CA PRO A 144 18.02 18.61 27.36
C PRO A 144 19.35 19.31 27.64
N GLY A 145 20.09 19.59 26.57
CA GLY A 145 21.31 20.42 26.61
C GLY A 145 22.60 19.68 26.25
N ASP A 146 23.69 20.44 26.26
CA ASP A 146 25.06 19.99 26.05
C ASP A 146 25.63 19.48 27.39
N VAL A 147 25.89 18.18 27.47
CA VAL A 147 26.29 17.47 28.70
C VAL A 147 27.60 16.69 28.53
N LEU A 148 28.07 16.50 27.30
CA LEU A 148 29.34 15.87 26.97
C LEU A 148 30.28 16.90 26.35
N ASP A 149 31.49 17.01 26.86
CA ASP A 149 32.52 17.74 26.12
C ASP A 149 32.97 16.94 24.88
N ALA A 150 33.80 17.58 24.04
CA ALA A 150 34.27 16.98 22.79
C ALA A 150 35.06 15.67 22.98
N GLU A 151 35.78 15.50 24.09
CA GLU A 151 36.53 14.26 24.36
C GLU A 151 35.59 13.14 24.80
N GLN A 152 34.58 13.48 25.59
CA GLN A 152 33.56 12.55 26.07
C GLN A 152 32.63 12.08 24.94
N GLU A 153 32.18 12.99 24.06
CA GLU A 153 31.43 12.60 22.87
C GLU A 153 32.26 11.64 22.02
N LEU A 154 33.52 11.99 21.74
CA LEU A 154 34.42 11.15 20.96
C LEU A 154 34.65 9.77 21.59
N GLY A 155 34.66 9.69 22.91
CA GLY A 155 34.68 8.43 23.67
C GLY A 155 33.43 7.58 23.45
N LEU A 156 32.23 8.19 23.42
CA LEU A 156 30.99 7.50 23.06
C LEU A 156 31.00 7.05 21.58
N GLN A 157 31.53 7.88 20.66
CA GLN A 157 31.70 7.48 19.26
C GLN A 157 32.63 6.26 19.15
N ALA A 158 33.74 6.27 19.88
CA ALA A 158 34.69 5.17 19.93
C ALA A 158 34.06 3.88 20.51
N TYR A 159 33.20 4.00 21.51
CA TYR A 159 32.44 2.88 22.07
C TYR A 159 31.46 2.25 21.08
N LEU A 160 30.76 3.06 20.27
CA LEU A 160 29.89 2.54 19.23
C LEU A 160 30.69 1.95 18.06
N ALA A 161 31.77 2.62 17.63
CA ALA A 161 32.73 2.07 16.67
C ALA A 161 33.30 0.73 17.14
N ALA A 162 33.38 0.53 18.46
CA ALA A 162 33.81 -0.72 19.04
C ALA A 162 32.77 -1.85 18.96
N GLY A 163 31.52 -1.54 18.61
CA GLY A 163 30.40 -2.49 18.60
C GLY A 163 29.51 -2.43 19.85
N GLY A 164 29.63 -1.39 20.66
CA GLY A 164 28.79 -1.17 21.85
C GLY A 164 27.31 -0.93 21.52
N GLY A 165 26.45 -1.07 22.52
CA GLY A 165 25.02 -0.81 22.43
C GLY A 165 24.62 0.54 23.02
N PHE A 166 23.65 1.21 22.41
CA PHE A 166 23.09 2.46 22.88
C PHE A 166 21.56 2.38 22.97
N LEU A 167 20.99 2.85 24.07
CA LEU A 167 19.56 3.04 24.25
C LEU A 167 19.26 4.48 24.69
N GLY A 168 18.66 5.27 23.81
CA GLY A 168 18.11 6.59 24.18
C GLY A 168 16.65 6.48 24.59
N VAL A 169 16.26 7.14 25.69
CA VAL A 169 14.87 7.18 26.14
C VAL A 169 14.38 8.62 26.28
N HIS A 170 13.25 8.92 25.63
CA HIS A 170 12.52 10.18 25.72
C HIS A 170 13.43 11.42 25.55
N ASP A 171 13.73 12.16 26.61
CA ASP A 171 14.50 13.41 26.57
C ASP A 171 15.95 13.22 26.09
N ALA A 172 16.45 11.98 25.99
CA ALA A 172 17.72 11.69 25.34
C ALA A 172 17.82 12.26 23.92
N ALA A 173 16.69 12.46 23.22
CA ALA A 173 16.68 13.10 21.90
C ALA A 173 16.98 14.61 21.91
N ARG A 174 16.94 15.25 23.08
CA ARG A 174 17.28 16.67 23.28
C ARG A 174 18.69 16.91 23.82
N THR A 175 19.44 15.85 24.07
CA THR A 175 20.84 15.90 24.51
C THR A 175 21.77 16.23 23.33
N GLU A 176 22.88 16.91 23.58
CA GLU A 176 23.84 17.34 22.55
C GLU A 176 23.17 18.04 21.35
N PRO A 177 22.41 19.13 21.55
CA PRO A 177 21.61 19.74 20.48
C PRO A 177 22.44 20.30 19.32
N TYR A 178 23.75 20.47 19.52
CA TYR A 178 24.68 20.99 18.50
C TYR A 178 25.51 19.89 17.83
N SER A 179 25.34 18.62 18.23
CA SER A 179 26.06 17.48 17.65
C SER A 179 25.21 16.79 16.58
N ASP A 180 25.66 16.93 15.33
CA ASP A 180 25.08 16.21 14.19
C ASP A 180 25.27 14.70 14.36
N TRP A 181 26.41 14.26 14.89
CA TRP A 181 26.71 12.86 15.11
C TRP A 181 25.76 12.24 16.15
N TYR A 182 25.51 12.92 17.28
CA TYR A 182 24.55 12.45 18.27
C TYR A 182 23.11 12.52 17.73
N GLY A 183 22.80 13.52 16.90
CA GLY A 183 21.53 13.60 16.20
C GLY A 183 21.27 12.38 15.31
N ALA A 184 22.27 11.94 14.54
CA ALA A 184 22.21 10.73 13.74
C ALA A 184 22.18 9.44 14.59
N LEU A 185 22.88 9.42 15.74
CA LEU A 185 22.79 8.31 16.70
C LEU A 185 21.36 8.11 17.21
N ILE A 186 20.68 9.21 17.59
CA ILE A 186 19.27 9.18 18.01
C ILE A 186 18.37 8.87 16.81
N GLY A 187 18.65 9.43 15.63
CA GLY A 187 17.88 9.25 14.40
C GLY A 187 16.91 10.39 14.09
N ALA A 188 16.39 11.10 15.11
CA ALA A 188 15.53 12.27 14.92
C ALA A 188 15.61 13.26 16.09
N ARG A 189 15.42 14.55 15.80
CA ARG A 189 15.30 15.61 16.79
C ARG A 189 13.84 16.03 16.98
N PRO A 190 13.38 16.25 18.23
CA PRO A 190 12.02 16.66 18.48
C PRO A 190 11.82 18.11 18.09
N ALA A 191 10.71 18.40 17.43
CA ALA A 191 10.28 19.76 17.12
C ALA A 191 10.13 20.58 18.40
N GLU A 192 10.53 21.85 18.32
CA GLU A 192 10.45 22.80 19.43
C GLU A 192 9.04 22.84 20.03
N GLY A 193 8.96 22.82 21.36
CA GLY A 193 7.68 22.89 22.09
C GLY A 193 6.82 21.61 22.08
N SER A 194 7.24 20.54 21.40
CA SER A 194 6.50 19.26 21.40
C SER A 194 6.65 18.49 22.73
N GLY A 195 5.67 17.63 23.02
CA GLY A 195 5.64 16.78 24.22
C GLY A 195 5.42 17.51 25.55
N ALA A 196 4.85 18.72 25.53
CA ALA A 196 4.64 19.52 26.75
C ALA A 196 3.65 18.89 27.75
N ALA A 197 2.58 18.26 27.24
CA ALA A 197 1.52 17.65 28.04
C ALA A 197 1.46 16.14 27.83
N ALA A 198 1.20 15.40 28.91
CA ALA A 198 0.91 13.97 28.81
C ALA A 198 -0.50 13.78 28.24
N GLN A 199 -0.63 12.94 27.21
CA GLN A 199 -1.89 12.66 26.52
C GLN A 199 -2.02 11.16 26.27
N ARG A 200 -3.25 10.66 26.32
CA ARG A 200 -3.52 9.26 26.02
C ARG A 200 -3.57 9.09 24.50
N ALA A 201 -2.83 8.13 23.97
CA ALA A 201 -2.84 7.78 22.55
C ALA A 201 -2.60 6.28 22.38
N THR A 202 -2.96 5.74 21.21
CA THR A 202 -2.65 4.36 20.83
C THR A 202 -1.26 4.29 20.20
N VAL A 203 -0.42 3.40 20.71
CA VAL A 203 0.83 2.98 20.07
C VAL A 203 0.53 1.79 19.16
N GLU A 204 0.89 1.91 17.89
CA GLU A 204 0.78 0.89 16.86
C GLU A 204 2.10 0.13 16.75
N VAL A 205 2.06 -1.18 16.96
CA VAL A 205 3.24 -2.05 16.96
C VAL A 205 3.28 -2.85 15.67
N GLY A 206 3.81 -2.20 14.62
CA GLY A 206 3.92 -2.75 13.27
C GLY A 206 4.99 -3.85 13.12
N ASP A 207 6.04 -3.80 13.94
CA ASP A 207 7.04 -4.87 14.01
C ASP A 207 6.64 -5.95 15.01
N ARG A 208 6.39 -7.15 14.49
CA ARG A 208 5.96 -8.32 15.28
C ARG A 208 7.09 -9.29 15.60
N VAL A 209 8.32 -8.97 15.21
CA VAL A 209 9.50 -9.86 15.24
C VAL A 209 10.59 -9.31 16.15
N HIS A 210 10.84 -8.00 16.15
CA HIS A 210 11.92 -7.42 16.96
C HIS A 210 11.69 -7.69 18.47
N PRO A 211 12.74 -8.05 19.25
CA PRO A 211 12.59 -8.42 20.66
C PRO A 211 11.91 -7.35 21.52
N ALA A 212 12.08 -6.07 21.18
CA ALA A 212 11.43 -4.94 21.84
C ALA A 212 9.91 -4.87 21.63
N THR A 213 9.34 -5.58 20.66
CA THR A 213 7.92 -5.43 20.29
C THR A 213 7.17 -6.75 20.13
N ALA A 214 7.87 -7.86 19.96
CA ALA A 214 7.28 -9.18 19.69
C ALA A 214 6.23 -9.62 20.72
N SER A 215 6.40 -9.27 22.01
CA SER A 215 5.47 -9.63 23.08
C SER A 215 4.36 -8.61 23.33
N LEU A 216 4.42 -7.42 22.73
CA LEU A 216 3.46 -6.34 22.95
C LEU A 216 2.16 -6.59 22.16
N PRO A 217 0.99 -6.09 22.59
CA PRO A 217 -0.19 -6.07 21.74
C PRO A 217 0.05 -5.27 20.44
N GLN A 218 -0.73 -5.54 19.38
CA GLN A 218 -0.62 -4.77 18.12
C GLN A 218 -0.99 -3.29 18.31
N GLU A 219 -1.94 -3.02 19.21
CA GLU A 219 -2.37 -1.68 19.61
C GLU A 219 -2.30 -1.57 21.14
N TRP A 220 -1.68 -0.50 21.61
CA TRP A 220 -1.43 -0.26 23.03
C TRP A 220 -1.81 1.16 23.42
N SER A 221 -2.96 1.34 24.07
CA SER A 221 -3.38 2.66 24.55
C SER A 221 -2.68 3.03 25.86
N ARG A 222 -1.93 4.13 25.87
CA ARG A 222 -1.16 4.56 27.05
C ARG A 222 -1.09 6.08 27.17
N LEU A 223 -0.74 6.55 28.37
CA LEU A 223 -0.56 7.97 28.68
C LEU A 223 0.93 8.30 28.65
N ASP A 224 1.35 9.16 27.73
CA ASP A 224 2.74 9.61 27.67
C ASP A 224 2.85 11.04 27.11
N ARG A 225 4.06 11.60 27.08
CA ARG A 225 4.39 12.85 26.41
C ARG A 225 4.91 12.56 25.01
N TRP A 226 4.11 12.87 24.00
CA TRP A 226 4.44 12.56 22.61
C TRP A 226 5.23 13.71 21.97
N PHE A 227 6.47 13.44 21.56
CA PHE A 227 7.22 14.37 20.72
C PHE A 227 6.73 14.31 19.29
N ASN A 228 6.75 15.46 18.64
CA ASN A 228 6.73 15.52 17.18
C ASN A 228 8.18 15.70 16.72
N TRP A 229 8.52 15.26 15.52
CA TRP A 229 9.88 15.31 14.97
C TRP A 229 10.04 16.47 13.99
N GLU A 230 11.19 17.13 14.02
CA GLU A 230 11.56 18.13 13.01
C GLU A 230 11.67 17.50 11.62
N THR A 231 12.26 16.31 11.56
CA THR A 231 12.33 15.45 10.38
C THR A 231 11.84 14.07 10.80
N ASN A 232 10.87 13.52 10.07
CA ASN A 232 10.36 12.17 10.30
C ASN A 232 11.44 11.15 9.86
N PRO A 233 11.91 10.24 10.74
CA PRO A 233 12.98 9.30 10.43
C PRO A 233 12.53 8.05 9.63
N THR A 234 11.23 7.86 9.38
CA THR A 234 10.72 6.74 8.57
C THR A 234 11.48 6.67 7.24
N GLY A 235 11.96 5.47 6.87
CA GLY A 235 12.76 5.24 5.66
C GLY A 235 14.27 5.30 5.88
N ASP A 236 14.75 6.02 6.89
CA ASP A 236 16.18 6.08 7.26
C ASP A 236 16.53 5.14 8.42
N VAL A 237 15.55 4.84 9.27
CA VAL A 237 15.69 3.93 10.43
C VAL A 237 14.74 2.75 10.34
N HIS A 238 14.98 1.72 11.17
CA HIS A 238 14.00 0.67 11.34
C HIS A 238 12.94 1.01 12.39
N THR A 239 11.75 1.42 11.94
CA THR A 239 10.63 1.77 12.83
C THR A 239 9.97 0.51 13.38
N VAL A 240 9.92 0.40 14.70
CA VAL A 240 9.27 -0.75 15.38
C VAL A 240 7.90 -0.40 15.97
N ALA A 241 7.66 0.88 16.28
CA ALA A 241 6.37 1.35 16.79
C ALA A 241 6.07 2.82 16.40
N ARG A 242 4.78 3.13 16.24
CA ARG A 242 4.24 4.46 15.90
C ARG A 242 3.18 4.89 16.90
N VAL A 243 2.91 6.20 17.00
CA VAL A 243 1.76 6.71 17.77
C VAL A 243 0.67 7.20 16.83
N ARG A 244 -0.59 6.91 17.16
CA ARG A 244 -1.75 7.34 16.37
C ARG A 244 -2.16 8.75 16.77
N GLU A 245 -1.90 9.72 15.90
CA GLU A 245 -2.26 11.13 16.12
C GLU A 245 -3.77 11.40 16.24
N LEU A 246 -4.62 10.52 15.70
CA LEU A 246 -6.08 10.67 15.80
C LEU A 246 -6.62 10.62 17.24
N ASP A 247 -5.86 10.01 18.15
CA ASP A 247 -6.30 9.78 19.54
C ASP A 247 -5.95 10.94 20.49
N TYR A 248 -5.17 11.92 20.05
CA TYR A 248 -4.72 13.05 20.88
C TYR A 248 -4.57 14.35 20.10
N LYS A 249 -4.06 15.40 20.74
CA LYS A 249 -3.82 16.71 20.11
C LYS A 249 -2.32 16.92 19.91
N PRO A 250 -1.75 16.64 18.72
CA PRO A 250 -0.32 16.78 18.46
C PRO A 250 0.16 18.23 18.35
N GLY A 251 -0.73 19.19 18.11
CA GLY A 251 -0.39 20.60 17.95
C GLY A 251 0.04 20.97 16.52
N GLU A 252 0.62 22.15 16.35
CA GLU A 252 0.94 22.71 15.02
C GLU A 252 2.08 21.99 14.30
N SER A 253 2.96 21.30 15.04
CA SER A 253 4.11 20.56 14.50
C SER A 253 3.83 19.06 14.29
N ALA A 254 2.55 18.67 14.18
CA ALA A 254 2.15 17.28 13.97
C ALA A 254 2.89 16.62 12.80
N ASN A 255 3.33 15.36 12.97
CA ASN A 255 3.96 14.58 11.91
C ASN A 255 2.91 13.99 10.96
N GLY A 256 1.66 13.90 11.41
CA GLY A 256 0.56 13.32 10.65
C GLY A 256 0.44 11.81 10.87
N PRO A 257 -0.18 11.07 9.93
CA PRO A 257 -0.49 9.66 10.14
C PRO A 257 0.74 8.73 10.20
N ASP A 258 1.90 9.17 9.73
CA ASP A 258 3.17 8.46 9.92
C ASP A 258 3.96 9.14 11.04
N HIS A 259 3.90 8.57 12.24
CA HIS A 259 4.53 9.14 13.43
C HIS A 259 5.32 8.05 14.19
N PRO A 260 6.57 7.76 13.79
CA PRO A 260 7.43 6.81 14.50
C PRO A 260 7.72 7.28 15.92
N ILE A 261 7.68 6.38 16.90
CA ILE A 261 8.03 6.69 18.30
C ILE A 261 9.05 5.72 18.89
N SER A 262 9.41 4.66 18.17
CA SER A 262 10.52 3.79 18.53
C SER A 262 11.14 3.16 17.29
N TRP A 263 12.46 3.11 17.27
CA TRP A 263 13.22 2.59 16.14
C TRP A 263 14.60 2.07 16.56
N CYS A 264 15.20 1.29 15.68
CA CYS A 264 16.56 0.79 15.84
C CYS A 264 17.41 1.00 14.59
N GLN A 265 18.73 1.02 14.78
CA GLN A 265 19.73 1.26 13.75
C GLN A 265 21.00 0.45 14.04
N ASP A 266 21.54 -0.23 13.02
CA ASP A 266 22.96 -0.60 13.01
C ASP A 266 23.77 0.67 12.72
N TYR A 267 24.33 1.31 13.74
CA TYR A 267 24.90 2.65 13.64
C TYR A 267 26.38 2.68 14.03
N ALA A 268 27.23 3.19 13.12
CA ALA A 268 28.65 3.38 13.33
C ALA A 268 29.39 2.15 13.90
N GLY A 269 29.05 0.94 13.46
CA GLY A 269 29.63 -0.33 13.94
C GLY A 269 28.94 -0.92 15.19
N GLY A 270 28.14 -0.13 15.90
CA GLY A 270 27.37 -0.49 17.09
C GLY A 270 25.88 -0.68 16.83
N ARG A 271 25.10 -0.65 17.92
CA ARG A 271 23.63 -0.78 17.89
C ARG A 271 23.00 0.40 18.58
N SER A 272 22.12 1.12 17.91
CA SER A 272 21.33 2.21 18.50
C SER A 272 19.86 1.84 18.53
N PHE A 273 19.25 1.92 19.71
CA PHE A 273 17.80 1.87 19.87
C PHE A 273 17.33 3.17 20.49
N TYR A 274 16.23 3.72 20.00
CA TYR A 274 15.60 4.88 20.61
C TYR A 274 14.11 4.64 20.81
N THR A 275 13.59 5.10 21.94
CA THR A 275 12.15 5.20 22.21
C THR A 275 11.81 6.58 22.73
N ALA A 276 10.85 7.24 22.09
CA ALA A 276 10.28 8.52 22.51
C ALA A 276 9.35 8.38 23.73
N MET A 277 9.02 7.16 24.14
CA MET A 277 8.19 6.88 25.32
C MET A 277 8.99 6.97 26.61
N GLY A 278 8.31 7.11 27.76
CA GLY A 278 8.93 7.24 29.09
C GLY A 278 8.92 8.66 29.65
N GLY A 279 8.14 9.56 29.08
CA GLY A 279 8.03 10.96 29.47
C GLY A 279 7.20 11.22 30.72
N THR A 280 6.64 10.18 31.35
CA THR A 280 5.96 10.27 32.63
C THR A 280 6.51 9.27 33.63
N VAL A 281 6.47 9.59 34.93
CA VAL A 281 6.86 8.67 36.01
C VAL A 281 6.02 7.39 35.98
N ALA A 282 4.74 7.50 35.63
CA ALA A 282 3.82 6.37 35.57
C ALA A 282 4.18 5.36 34.46
N SER A 283 4.68 5.84 33.30
CA SER A 283 5.09 5.00 32.16
C SER A 283 6.05 3.88 32.60
N TRP A 284 6.98 4.18 33.51
CA TRP A 284 7.98 3.25 34.03
C TRP A 284 7.42 2.15 34.95
N GLY A 285 6.15 2.27 35.37
CA GLY A 285 5.40 1.25 36.10
C GLY A 285 4.70 0.22 35.21
N GLU A 286 4.54 0.52 33.92
CA GLU A 286 3.76 -0.30 32.98
C GLU A 286 4.53 -1.57 32.57
N ALA A 287 3.85 -2.72 32.59
CA ALA A 287 4.47 -4.00 32.23
C ALA A 287 4.94 -4.01 30.77
N ASP A 288 4.06 -3.63 29.85
CA ASP A 288 4.36 -3.57 28.41
C ASP A 288 5.54 -2.64 28.10
N PHE A 289 5.66 -1.50 28.79
CA PHE A 289 6.81 -0.62 28.60
C PHE A 289 8.12 -1.23 29.12
N ARG A 290 8.08 -1.94 30.25
CA ARG A 290 9.27 -2.65 30.77
C ARG A 290 9.70 -3.79 29.87
N ASP A 291 8.75 -4.50 29.27
CA ASP A 291 9.03 -5.55 28.28
C ASP A 291 9.61 -4.97 26.99
N HIS A 292 9.10 -3.81 26.54
CA HIS A 292 9.69 -3.06 25.43
C HIS A 292 11.16 -2.71 25.68
N LEU A 293 11.47 -2.12 26.84
CA LEU A 293 12.83 -1.77 27.25
C LEU A 293 13.72 -3.01 27.42
N ARG A 294 13.19 -4.11 27.95
CA ARG A 294 13.92 -5.39 28.05
C ARG A 294 14.34 -5.90 26.69
N GLY A 295 13.43 -5.88 25.71
CA GLY A 295 13.72 -6.34 24.36
C GLY A 295 14.72 -5.42 23.64
N ALA A 296 14.58 -4.10 23.79
CA ALA A 296 15.55 -3.12 23.29
C ALA A 296 16.94 -3.35 23.88
N LEU A 297 17.04 -3.56 25.19
CA LEU A 297 18.30 -3.87 25.86
C LEU A 297 18.87 -5.20 25.41
N SER A 298 18.05 -6.25 25.33
CA SER A 298 18.47 -7.58 24.86
C SER A 298 19.08 -7.53 23.45
N TRP A 299 18.58 -6.66 22.58
CA TRP A 299 19.19 -6.45 21.27
C TRP A 299 20.46 -5.59 21.36
N THR A 300 20.43 -4.42 22.01
CA THR A 300 21.60 -3.52 22.09
C THR A 300 22.80 -4.18 22.77
N ASN A 301 22.57 -5.01 23.79
CA ASN A 301 23.62 -5.73 24.53
C ASN A 301 24.06 -7.04 23.87
N ARG A 302 23.54 -7.36 22.67
CA ARG A 302 23.86 -8.54 21.86
C ARG A 302 23.43 -9.89 22.43
N VAL A 303 22.54 -9.92 23.41
CA VAL A 303 21.90 -11.17 23.89
C VAL A 303 20.91 -11.73 22.86
N ALA A 304 20.23 -10.84 22.13
CA ALA A 304 19.25 -11.19 21.11
C ALA A 304 19.65 -10.69 19.72
N ARG A 305 19.22 -11.45 18.71
CA ARG A 305 19.26 -11.04 17.31
C ARG A 305 18.02 -10.23 16.96
N ALA A 306 18.15 -9.26 16.05
CA ALA A 306 17.02 -8.54 15.47
C ALA A 306 17.39 -7.89 14.15
N ASP A 307 16.39 -7.64 13.30
CA ASP A 307 16.55 -6.89 12.06
C ASP A 307 16.33 -5.41 12.37
N CYS A 308 17.25 -4.55 11.93
CA CYS A 308 17.13 -3.10 12.03
C CYS A 308 17.33 -2.41 10.67
N GLN A 309 16.96 -3.11 9.61
CA GLN A 309 17.20 -2.72 8.22
C GLN A 309 15.94 -2.85 7.34
N ALA A 310 14.92 -3.56 7.81
CA ALA A 310 13.73 -3.90 7.03
C ALA A 310 12.91 -2.72 6.53
N THR A 311 12.85 -1.60 7.24
CA THR A 311 12.12 -0.40 6.79
C THR A 311 13.05 0.72 6.30
N VAL A 312 14.33 0.40 6.08
CA VAL A 312 15.29 1.36 5.51
C VAL A 312 15.15 1.34 3.99
N THR A 313 14.68 2.44 3.41
CA THR A 313 14.38 2.57 1.98
C THR A 313 15.59 2.22 1.10
N ALA A 314 16.79 2.66 1.49
CA ALA A 314 18.02 2.45 0.72
C ALA A 314 18.40 0.97 0.53
N ASN A 315 17.79 0.06 1.32
CA ASN A 315 17.98 -1.38 1.18
C ASN A 315 17.10 -2.01 0.10
N TYR A 316 16.30 -1.21 -0.61
CA TYR A 316 15.43 -1.69 -1.68
C TYR A 316 15.85 -1.11 -3.03
N ALA A 317 15.77 -1.94 -4.06
CA ALA A 317 16.04 -1.53 -5.44
C ALA A 317 14.92 -2.01 -6.36
N ALA A 318 14.38 -1.09 -7.15
CA ALA A 318 13.40 -1.37 -8.20
C ALA A 318 14.08 -1.34 -9.58
N GLU A 319 13.96 -2.44 -10.32
CA GLU A 319 14.57 -2.62 -11.65
C GLU A 319 13.48 -2.89 -12.70
N ARG A 320 13.56 -2.20 -13.85
CA ARG A 320 12.73 -2.48 -15.01
C ARG A 320 13.24 -3.73 -15.73
N LEU A 321 12.38 -4.73 -15.90
CA LEU A 321 12.70 -6.02 -16.51
C LEU A 321 12.40 -6.09 -18.01
N THR A 322 11.46 -5.28 -18.51
CA THR A 322 10.98 -5.36 -19.89
C THR A 322 11.47 -4.18 -20.73
N PRO A 323 11.76 -4.39 -22.02
CA PRO A 323 11.99 -3.29 -22.95
C PRO A 323 10.73 -2.40 -23.09
N PRO A 324 10.90 -1.11 -23.47
CA PRO A 324 9.79 -0.24 -23.84
C PRO A 324 8.96 -0.79 -24.99
N ASN A 325 7.64 -0.56 -24.95
CA ASN A 325 6.77 -0.86 -26.09
C ASN A 325 7.22 -0.10 -27.34
N GLN A 326 7.25 -0.81 -28.47
CA GLN A 326 7.61 -0.31 -29.78
C GLN A 326 6.54 -0.71 -30.79
N GLN A 327 6.19 0.22 -31.66
CA GLN A 327 5.16 -0.01 -32.67
C GLN A 327 5.54 -1.20 -33.58
N GLY A 328 4.63 -2.17 -33.71
CA GLY A 328 4.80 -3.37 -34.55
C GLY A 328 5.66 -4.47 -33.92
N GLN A 329 6.02 -4.34 -32.64
CA GLN A 329 6.64 -5.41 -31.85
C GLN A 329 5.65 -5.91 -30.80
N HIS A 330 5.65 -7.22 -30.59
CA HIS A 330 4.67 -7.93 -29.76
C HIS A 330 5.34 -8.76 -28.65
N ASP A 331 6.67 -8.76 -28.55
CA ASP A 331 7.47 -9.51 -27.58
C ASP A 331 7.88 -8.67 -26.36
N GLN A 332 7.04 -7.69 -26.00
CA GLN A 332 7.32 -6.68 -24.98
C GLN A 332 6.28 -6.72 -23.86
N ILE A 333 5.78 -5.57 -23.39
CA ILE A 333 4.87 -5.47 -22.23
C ILE A 333 3.39 -5.27 -22.63
N GLY A 334 3.12 -4.85 -23.87
CA GLY A 334 1.77 -4.62 -24.38
C GLY A 334 1.04 -3.50 -23.61
N GLU A 335 -0.29 -3.57 -23.53
CA GLU A 335 -1.07 -2.77 -22.58
C GLU A 335 -1.28 -3.59 -21.28
N PRO A 336 -0.37 -3.52 -20.31
CA PRO A 336 -0.31 -4.53 -19.25
C PRO A 336 -1.55 -4.51 -18.37
N HIS A 337 -2.01 -5.68 -17.95
CA HIS A 337 -3.16 -5.81 -17.04
C HIS A 337 -2.84 -6.76 -15.87
N GLY A 338 -2.82 -8.07 -16.08
CA GLY A 338 -2.54 -9.05 -15.01
C GLY A 338 -1.14 -9.65 -15.08
N LEU A 339 -0.61 -10.09 -13.94
CA LEU A 339 0.62 -10.89 -13.84
C LEU A 339 0.46 -12.09 -12.89
N VAL A 340 1.26 -13.13 -13.15
CA VAL A 340 1.37 -14.31 -12.29
C VAL A 340 2.79 -14.87 -12.33
N THR A 341 3.29 -15.36 -11.19
CA THR A 341 4.63 -15.95 -11.07
C THR A 341 4.55 -17.48 -11.10
N ALA A 342 5.43 -18.12 -11.87
CA ALA A 342 5.56 -19.57 -11.92
C ALA A 342 6.53 -20.07 -10.83
N PRO A 343 6.40 -21.32 -10.37
CA PRO A 343 7.32 -21.89 -9.37
C PRO A 343 8.80 -21.91 -9.78
N ASP A 344 9.08 -21.88 -11.08
CA ASP A 344 10.45 -21.84 -11.63
C ASP A 344 11.01 -20.41 -11.81
N GLY A 345 10.30 -19.39 -11.31
CA GLY A 345 10.72 -17.99 -11.33
C GLY A 345 10.32 -17.22 -12.58
N ARG A 346 9.76 -17.88 -13.61
CA ARG A 346 9.21 -17.16 -14.77
C ARG A 346 8.02 -16.30 -14.36
N VAL A 347 7.88 -15.13 -14.97
CA VAL A 347 6.77 -14.21 -14.72
C VAL A 347 5.94 -14.09 -15.99
N PHE A 348 4.69 -14.54 -15.94
CA PHE A 348 3.75 -14.38 -17.03
C PHE A 348 2.92 -13.13 -16.80
N TYR A 349 2.62 -12.40 -17.86
CA TYR A 349 1.77 -11.22 -17.81
C TYR A 349 1.00 -11.07 -19.11
N ILE A 350 -0.05 -10.25 -19.07
CA ILE A 350 -0.97 -10.07 -20.20
C ILE A 350 -1.09 -8.62 -20.63
N GLY A 351 -1.24 -8.42 -21.95
CA GLY A 351 -1.69 -7.19 -22.57
C GLY A 351 -3.21 -7.22 -22.80
N ARG A 352 -3.94 -6.19 -22.37
CA ARG A 352 -5.42 -6.12 -22.46
C ARG A 352 -5.93 -6.12 -23.90
N GLY A 353 -5.19 -5.48 -24.80
CA GLY A 353 -5.40 -5.53 -26.24
C GLY A 353 -5.66 -4.20 -26.93
N GLY A 354 -5.47 -3.08 -26.23
CA GLY A 354 -5.39 -1.75 -26.82
C GLY A 354 -4.11 -1.58 -27.63
N GLY A 355 -4.23 -0.87 -28.76
CA GLY A 355 -3.10 -0.62 -29.66
C GLY A 355 -2.14 0.47 -29.17
N PRO A 356 -1.13 0.83 -29.99
CA PRO A 356 -0.22 1.93 -29.72
C PRO A 356 -0.95 3.26 -29.50
N ALA A 357 -0.41 4.10 -28.61
CA ALA A 357 -0.93 5.43 -28.37
C ALA A 357 -1.09 6.23 -29.68
N GLY A 358 -2.29 6.77 -29.90
CA GLY A 358 -2.63 7.54 -31.10
C GLY A 358 -2.97 6.72 -32.34
N ALA A 359 -2.91 5.38 -32.28
CA ALA A 359 -3.43 4.53 -33.35
C ALA A 359 -4.95 4.73 -33.52
N PRO A 360 -5.48 4.75 -34.76
CA PRO A 360 -6.91 4.78 -34.99
C PRO A 360 -7.61 3.56 -34.37
N VAL A 361 -8.78 3.78 -33.80
CA VAL A 361 -9.66 2.75 -33.24
C VAL A 361 -10.99 2.74 -33.99
N VAL A 362 -11.58 1.56 -34.15
CA VAL A 362 -12.90 1.41 -34.77
C VAL A 362 -13.96 1.56 -33.68
N THR A 363 -14.84 2.57 -33.82
CA THR A 363 -15.89 2.89 -32.84
C THR A 363 -17.31 2.83 -33.41
N ASP A 364 -17.46 2.63 -34.73
CA ASP A 364 -18.76 2.46 -35.38
C ASP A 364 -19.28 1.02 -35.18
N TRP A 365 -20.45 0.88 -34.56
CA TRP A 365 -21.10 -0.40 -34.34
C TRP A 365 -21.53 -1.12 -35.63
N ASN A 366 -21.63 -0.42 -36.76
CA ASN A 366 -21.92 -1.04 -38.05
C ASN A 366 -20.70 -1.75 -38.67
N ASP A 367 -19.49 -1.37 -38.22
CA ASP A 367 -18.26 -2.00 -38.67
C ASP A 367 -18.09 -3.38 -38.01
N PRO A 368 -17.75 -4.44 -38.76
CA PRO A 368 -17.49 -5.76 -38.18
C PRO A 368 -16.25 -5.81 -37.28
N ASP A 369 -15.30 -4.87 -37.39
CA ASP A 369 -14.07 -4.83 -36.59
C ASP A 369 -14.17 -3.85 -35.38
N ILE A 370 -15.38 -3.45 -35.00
CA ILE A 370 -15.66 -2.61 -33.82
C ILE A 370 -14.97 -3.14 -32.55
N GLY A 371 -14.07 -2.33 -31.99
CA GLY A 371 -13.37 -2.67 -30.75
C GLY A 371 -12.41 -3.85 -30.84
N LYS A 372 -12.10 -4.36 -32.03
CA LYS A 372 -11.17 -5.48 -32.23
C LYS A 372 -9.76 -5.13 -31.78
N GLY A 373 -9.26 -5.89 -30.83
CA GLY A 373 -7.91 -5.80 -30.30
C GLY A 373 -7.20 -7.16 -30.26
N GLU A 374 -5.93 -7.13 -29.89
CA GLU A 374 -5.09 -8.31 -29.74
C GLU A 374 -4.65 -8.44 -28.28
N GLY A 375 -5.27 -9.33 -27.52
CA GLY A 375 -4.89 -9.61 -26.14
C GLY A 375 -3.67 -10.52 -26.12
N GLU A 376 -2.56 -10.03 -25.58
CA GLU A 376 -1.26 -10.71 -25.66
C GLU A 376 -0.92 -11.40 -24.34
N ILE A 377 -0.24 -12.55 -24.42
CA ILE A 377 0.31 -13.27 -23.27
C ILE A 377 1.82 -13.31 -23.45
N HIS A 378 2.57 -12.87 -22.44
CA HIS A 378 4.02 -12.83 -22.45
C HIS A 378 4.61 -13.59 -21.27
N VAL A 379 5.92 -13.83 -21.34
CA VAL A 379 6.71 -14.37 -20.24
C VAL A 379 8.06 -13.67 -20.18
N TRP A 380 8.46 -13.25 -18.98
CA TRP A 380 9.84 -12.89 -18.65
C TRP A 380 10.53 -14.08 -17.99
N ASP A 381 11.71 -14.46 -18.49
CA ASP A 381 12.47 -15.60 -17.99
C ASP A 381 13.75 -15.15 -17.26
N PRO A 382 13.86 -15.35 -15.93
CA PRO A 382 15.03 -14.91 -15.15
C PRO A 382 16.34 -15.56 -15.59
N ARG A 383 16.30 -16.70 -16.30
CA ARG A 383 17.51 -17.39 -16.80
C ARG A 383 18.14 -16.68 -17.99
N THR A 384 17.32 -15.99 -18.78
CA THR A 384 17.76 -15.25 -19.97
C THR A 384 17.79 -13.75 -19.74
N GLY A 385 16.95 -13.25 -18.82
CA GLY A 385 16.71 -11.83 -18.63
C GLY A 385 15.79 -11.22 -19.69
N GLU A 386 15.16 -12.04 -20.54
CA GLU A 386 14.38 -11.57 -21.69
C GLU A 386 12.87 -11.80 -21.52
N ALA A 387 12.11 -10.89 -22.12
CA ALA A 387 10.67 -11.03 -22.32
C ALA A 387 10.38 -11.64 -23.69
N SER A 388 9.32 -12.45 -23.80
CA SER A 388 8.90 -13.04 -25.08
C SER A 388 7.39 -13.28 -25.14
N LEU A 389 6.85 -13.28 -26.35
CA LEU A 389 5.44 -13.58 -26.60
C LEU A 389 5.16 -15.09 -26.45
N VAL A 390 4.18 -15.45 -25.62
CA VAL A 390 3.66 -16.81 -25.47
C VAL A 390 2.56 -17.09 -26.51
N GLY A 391 1.67 -16.13 -26.73
CA GLY A 391 0.59 -16.19 -27.73
C GLY A 391 -0.32 -14.96 -27.64
N SER A 392 -1.32 -14.89 -28.52
CA SER A 392 -2.31 -13.80 -28.54
C SER A 392 -3.73 -14.31 -28.83
N LEU A 393 -4.72 -13.53 -28.41
CA LEU A 393 -6.16 -13.76 -28.58
C LEU A 393 -6.81 -12.56 -29.27
N THR A 394 -7.76 -12.82 -30.18
CA THR A 394 -8.59 -11.74 -30.75
C THR A 394 -9.69 -11.35 -29.76
N VAL A 395 -9.57 -10.16 -29.17
CA VAL A 395 -10.44 -9.69 -28.09
C VAL A 395 -11.28 -8.48 -28.50
N PHE A 396 -12.41 -8.28 -27.85
CA PHE A 396 -13.09 -6.98 -27.85
C PHE A 396 -12.47 -6.14 -26.72
N GLY A 397 -11.71 -5.11 -27.07
CA GLY A 397 -10.99 -4.29 -26.07
C GLY A 397 -10.33 -3.01 -26.60
N ASN A 398 -10.31 -2.80 -27.92
CA ASN A 398 -9.60 -1.68 -28.56
C ASN A 398 -10.56 -0.62 -29.11
N LYS A 399 -11.33 0.04 -28.24
CA LYS A 399 -12.16 1.21 -28.61
C LYS A 399 -11.54 2.56 -28.20
N GLY A 400 -10.32 2.53 -27.66
CA GLY A 400 -9.61 3.70 -27.15
C GLY A 400 -10.28 4.34 -25.93
N GLY A 401 -9.79 5.53 -25.55
CA GLY A 401 -10.38 6.35 -24.49
C GLY A 401 -11.51 7.27 -24.99
N GLY A 402 -12.18 7.95 -24.05
CA GLY A 402 -13.26 8.89 -24.35
C GLY A 402 -14.42 8.82 -23.35
N GLY A 403 -15.57 9.36 -23.73
CA GLY A 403 -16.81 9.25 -22.96
C GLY A 403 -17.31 7.80 -22.84
N GLU A 404 -18.20 7.53 -21.88
CA GLU A 404 -18.60 6.17 -21.50
C GLU A 404 -19.18 5.33 -22.64
N LEU A 405 -19.87 5.95 -23.61
CA LEU A 405 -20.42 5.25 -24.78
C LEU A 405 -19.39 4.92 -25.88
N ILE A 406 -18.16 5.42 -25.74
CA ILE A 406 -17.08 5.25 -26.72
C ILE A 406 -16.03 4.27 -26.17
N LYS A 407 -15.52 4.51 -24.96
CA LYS A 407 -14.45 3.69 -24.37
C LYS A 407 -14.92 2.27 -24.01
N THR A 408 -13.98 1.36 -23.81
CA THR A 408 -14.24 0.01 -23.29
C THR A 408 -13.09 -0.48 -22.42
N GLU A 409 -13.43 -1.12 -21.30
CA GLU A 409 -12.48 -1.78 -20.39
C GLU A 409 -12.40 -3.29 -20.64
N GLU A 410 -13.13 -3.82 -21.62
CA GLU A 410 -13.05 -5.22 -22.03
C GLU A 410 -11.68 -5.57 -22.61
N GLY A 411 -11.39 -6.86 -22.75
CA GLY A 411 -10.16 -7.34 -23.38
C GLY A 411 -9.69 -8.65 -22.75
N LEU A 412 -8.39 -8.83 -22.66
CA LEU A 412 -7.75 -9.87 -21.85
C LEU A 412 -7.41 -9.31 -20.46
N LEU A 413 -8.12 -9.75 -19.42
CA LEU A 413 -8.19 -9.05 -18.13
C LEU A 413 -7.58 -9.81 -16.97
N GLY A 414 -7.63 -11.14 -16.99
CA GLY A 414 -7.09 -11.98 -15.92
C GLY A 414 -6.22 -13.09 -16.44
N ILE A 415 -5.20 -13.44 -15.66
CA ILE A 415 -4.30 -14.57 -15.88
C ILE A 415 -4.03 -15.27 -14.56
N GLU A 416 -4.12 -16.61 -14.56
CA GLU A 416 -3.61 -17.46 -13.48
C GLU A 416 -3.01 -18.74 -14.07
N LEU A 417 -2.00 -19.28 -13.40
CA LEU A 417 -1.42 -20.58 -13.75
C LEU A 417 -2.12 -21.66 -12.94
N ASP A 418 -2.34 -22.84 -13.54
CA ASP A 418 -2.80 -24.00 -12.78
C ASP A 418 -1.82 -24.27 -11.60
N PRO A 419 -2.28 -24.68 -10.41
CA PRO A 419 -1.40 -25.05 -9.30
C PRO A 419 -0.35 -26.11 -9.68
N ARG A 420 -0.60 -26.90 -10.73
CA ARG A 420 0.29 -27.91 -11.29
C ARG A 420 0.90 -27.51 -12.64
N PHE A 421 0.99 -26.21 -12.95
CA PHE A 421 1.48 -25.65 -14.22
C PHE A 421 2.79 -26.26 -14.72
N ALA A 422 3.75 -26.53 -13.82
CA ALA A 422 5.03 -27.16 -14.17
C ALA A 422 4.84 -28.54 -14.86
N THR A 423 3.74 -29.22 -14.56
CA THR A 423 3.41 -30.56 -15.07
C THR A 423 2.45 -30.55 -16.26
N ASN A 424 1.43 -29.69 -16.26
CA ASN A 424 0.38 -29.68 -17.29
C ASN A 424 0.47 -28.53 -18.30
N GLY A 425 1.19 -27.45 -17.97
CA GLY A 425 1.27 -26.24 -18.78
C GLY A 425 -0.06 -25.46 -18.87
N TRP A 426 -1.01 -25.69 -17.97
CA TRP A 426 -2.33 -25.07 -18.05
C TRP A 426 -2.34 -23.63 -17.53
N ILE A 427 -2.93 -22.74 -18.34
CA ILE A 427 -3.11 -21.32 -18.05
C ILE A 427 -4.60 -20.97 -18.14
N TYR A 428 -5.08 -20.18 -17.20
CA TYR A 428 -6.46 -19.71 -17.12
C TYR A 428 -6.51 -18.23 -17.47
N LEU A 429 -7.40 -17.87 -18.40
CA LEU A 429 -7.53 -16.51 -18.91
C LEU A 429 -8.98 -16.03 -18.77
N HIS A 430 -9.15 -14.83 -18.23
CA HIS A 430 -10.43 -14.13 -18.15
C HIS A 430 -10.46 -13.06 -19.24
N TRP A 431 -11.37 -13.21 -20.22
CA TRP A 431 -11.34 -12.41 -21.43
C TRP A 431 -12.69 -12.29 -22.15
N THR A 432 -12.77 -11.33 -23.07
CA THR A 432 -13.95 -11.05 -23.90
C THR A 432 -13.61 -11.29 -25.38
N PRO A 433 -14.03 -12.42 -25.97
CA PRO A 433 -13.76 -12.74 -27.37
C PRO A 433 -14.49 -11.79 -28.31
N HIS A 434 -13.77 -11.25 -29.30
CA HIS A 434 -14.38 -10.38 -30.29
C HIS A 434 -15.45 -11.09 -31.14
N SER A 435 -15.31 -12.40 -31.37
CA SER A 435 -16.26 -13.19 -32.16
C SER A 435 -17.62 -13.37 -31.51
N GLU A 436 -17.73 -13.12 -30.20
CA GLU A 436 -18.94 -13.36 -29.40
C GLU A 436 -19.62 -12.04 -28.99
N ILE A 437 -19.42 -10.97 -29.76
CA ILE A 437 -20.15 -9.72 -29.57
C ILE A 437 -21.43 -9.73 -30.42
N ASP A 438 -22.51 -9.22 -29.84
CA ASP A 438 -23.72 -8.84 -30.55
C ASP A 438 -23.69 -7.32 -30.77
N ARG A 439 -23.60 -6.90 -32.03
CA ARG A 439 -23.51 -5.47 -32.39
C ARG A 439 -24.88 -4.78 -32.39
N GLU A 440 -25.98 -5.53 -32.49
CA GLU A 440 -27.33 -4.99 -32.48
C GLU A 440 -27.76 -4.66 -31.06
N THR A 441 -27.64 -5.62 -30.15
CA THR A 441 -27.97 -5.44 -28.73
C THR A 441 -26.83 -4.79 -27.95
N ARG A 442 -25.61 -4.78 -28.51
CA ARG A 442 -24.37 -4.30 -27.87
C ARG A 442 -24.12 -5.04 -26.56
N THR A 443 -24.15 -6.36 -26.65
CA THR A 443 -23.78 -7.29 -25.57
C THR A 443 -22.62 -8.17 -26.01
N ALA A 444 -21.95 -8.83 -25.06
CA ALA A 444 -20.91 -9.83 -25.34
C ALA A 444 -20.98 -10.98 -24.34
N GLU A 445 -20.39 -12.11 -24.71
CA GLU A 445 -20.12 -13.21 -23.78
C GLU A 445 -18.70 -13.10 -23.22
N ARG A 446 -18.57 -12.70 -21.96
CA ARG A 446 -17.30 -12.74 -21.25
C ARG A 446 -17.06 -14.16 -20.71
N ARG A 447 -15.81 -14.62 -20.68
CA ARG A 447 -15.51 -15.98 -20.22
C ARG A 447 -14.19 -16.13 -19.48
N VAL A 448 -14.13 -17.19 -18.68
CA VAL A 448 -12.89 -17.79 -18.18
C VAL A 448 -12.63 -19.07 -18.97
N SER A 449 -11.48 -19.12 -19.63
CA SER A 449 -11.05 -20.27 -20.44
C SER A 449 -9.71 -20.79 -19.97
N ARG A 450 -9.52 -22.11 -20.04
CA ARG A 450 -8.23 -22.78 -19.86
C ARG A 450 -7.60 -23.08 -21.21
N PHE A 451 -6.31 -22.78 -21.34
CA PHE A 451 -5.47 -23.15 -22.47
C PHE A 451 -4.24 -23.94 -22.00
N THR A 452 -3.48 -24.49 -22.94
CA THR A 452 -2.22 -25.19 -22.69
C THR A 452 -1.06 -24.41 -23.32
N VAL A 453 -0.05 -24.10 -22.52
CA VAL A 453 1.27 -23.67 -23.00
C VAL A 453 2.09 -24.92 -23.27
N ASN A 454 2.52 -25.10 -24.51
CA ASN A 454 3.39 -26.21 -24.88
C ASN A 454 4.77 -26.01 -24.22
N ARG A 455 5.08 -26.86 -23.25
CA ARG A 455 6.31 -26.77 -22.44
C ARG A 455 7.60 -26.91 -23.25
N SER A 456 7.56 -27.48 -24.45
CA SER A 456 8.75 -27.62 -25.32
C SER A 456 9.01 -26.38 -26.17
N THR A 457 7.96 -25.66 -26.57
CA THR A 457 8.07 -24.48 -27.44
C THR A 457 7.88 -23.16 -26.69
N GLY A 458 7.30 -23.21 -25.48
CA GLY A 458 6.89 -22.03 -24.72
C GLY A 458 5.69 -21.29 -25.32
N ARG A 459 4.97 -21.89 -26.29
CA ARG A 459 3.87 -21.23 -27.01
C ARG A 459 2.49 -21.70 -26.56
N LEU A 460 1.52 -20.80 -26.58
CA LEU A 460 0.12 -21.09 -26.34
C LEU A 460 -0.47 -21.93 -27.49
N ASP A 461 -1.14 -23.04 -27.16
CA ASP A 461 -1.95 -23.80 -28.12
C ASP A 461 -3.39 -23.30 -28.10
N LEU A 462 -3.77 -22.49 -29.09
CA LEU A 462 -5.12 -21.95 -29.21
C LEU A 462 -6.19 -23.03 -29.41
N SER A 463 -5.84 -24.18 -29.98
CA SER A 463 -6.78 -25.28 -30.20
C SER A 463 -7.14 -26.03 -28.91
N SER A 464 -6.39 -25.78 -27.83
CA SER A 464 -6.57 -26.43 -26.54
C SER A 464 -7.62 -25.77 -25.63
N GLU A 465 -8.31 -24.72 -26.11
CA GLU A 465 -9.28 -23.96 -25.32
C GLU A 465 -10.34 -24.89 -24.69
N LYS A 466 -10.55 -24.71 -23.39
CA LYS A 466 -11.73 -25.15 -22.67
C LYS A 466 -12.40 -23.94 -22.03
N VAL A 467 -13.63 -23.65 -22.40
CA VAL A 467 -14.43 -22.61 -21.76
C VAL A 467 -15.02 -23.19 -20.47
N LEU A 468 -14.59 -22.67 -19.32
CA LEU A 468 -15.08 -23.13 -18.02
C LEU A 468 -16.40 -22.48 -17.66
N LEU A 469 -16.43 -21.15 -17.78
CA LEU A 469 -17.55 -20.32 -17.35
C LEU A 469 -17.69 -19.16 -18.33
N SER A 470 -18.91 -18.88 -18.78
CA SER A 470 -19.24 -17.69 -19.57
C SER A 470 -20.50 -17.01 -19.05
N TRP A 471 -20.62 -15.72 -19.28
CA TRP A 471 -21.78 -14.92 -18.90
C TRP A 471 -21.95 -13.69 -19.79
N PRO A 472 -23.21 -13.23 -19.96
CA PRO A 472 -23.50 -12.05 -20.75
C PRO A 472 -23.08 -10.76 -20.02
N VAL A 473 -22.56 -9.82 -20.79
CA VAL A 473 -22.23 -8.45 -20.37
C VAL A 473 -22.81 -7.43 -21.34
N GLN A 474 -23.19 -6.25 -20.84
CA GLN A 474 -23.49 -5.12 -21.72
C GLN A 474 -22.19 -4.43 -22.12
N ILE A 475 -22.05 -4.08 -23.41
CA ILE A 475 -20.89 -3.37 -23.97
C ILE A 475 -21.32 -2.09 -24.71
N HIS A 476 -22.56 -1.64 -24.51
CA HIS A 476 -23.08 -0.37 -25.03
C HIS A 476 -22.34 0.81 -24.39
N SER A 477 -22.25 0.77 -23.06
CA SER A 477 -21.49 1.72 -22.27
C SER A 477 -20.35 1.00 -21.56
N CYS A 478 -19.27 1.72 -21.30
CA CYS A 478 -18.34 1.39 -20.22
C CYS A 478 -19.11 1.43 -18.88
N CYS A 479 -18.73 0.71 -17.81
CA CYS A 479 -17.38 0.37 -17.39
C CYS A 479 -17.35 -0.87 -16.47
N HIS A 480 -16.21 -1.09 -15.80
CA HIS A 480 -16.04 -2.04 -14.71
C HIS A 480 -16.06 -3.49 -15.19
N ALA A 481 -14.98 -3.89 -15.85
CA ALA A 481 -14.84 -5.27 -16.30
C ALA A 481 -14.37 -6.24 -15.18
N GLY A 482 -13.73 -5.73 -14.11
CA GLY A 482 -13.06 -6.57 -13.11
C GLY A 482 -11.78 -7.18 -13.69
N GLY A 483 -11.53 -8.46 -13.44
CA GLY A 483 -10.39 -9.16 -14.05
C GLY A 483 -9.60 -10.06 -13.11
N GLY A 484 -9.67 -9.81 -11.80
CA GLY A 484 -8.82 -10.49 -10.82
C GLY A 484 -9.11 -11.99 -10.75
N MET A 485 -8.06 -12.81 -10.65
CA MET A 485 -8.17 -14.24 -10.39
C MET A 485 -7.15 -14.64 -9.32
N ALA A 486 -7.44 -15.72 -8.57
CA ALA A 486 -6.54 -16.27 -7.56
C ALA A 486 -6.94 -17.71 -7.18
N TRP A 487 -5.99 -18.51 -6.71
CA TRP A 487 -6.22 -19.87 -6.21
C TRP A 487 -6.12 -19.96 -4.70
N ASP A 488 -7.02 -20.72 -4.07
CA ASP A 488 -6.86 -21.11 -2.66
C ASP A 488 -6.00 -22.37 -2.48
N SER A 489 -5.84 -22.82 -1.23
CA SER A 489 -5.09 -24.04 -0.90
C SER A 489 -5.78 -25.32 -1.40
N LYS A 490 -7.09 -25.27 -1.70
CA LYS A 490 -7.95 -26.38 -2.12
C LYS A 490 -8.16 -26.45 -3.63
N GLU A 491 -7.39 -25.67 -4.39
CA GLU A 491 -7.50 -25.60 -5.85
C GLU A 491 -8.87 -25.09 -6.32
N ASN A 492 -9.53 -24.24 -5.53
CA ASN A 492 -10.66 -23.45 -6.02
C ASN A 492 -10.14 -22.16 -6.67
N LEU A 493 -10.73 -21.81 -7.82
CA LEU A 493 -10.45 -20.59 -8.56
C LEU A 493 -11.45 -19.51 -8.16
N TYR A 494 -10.92 -18.39 -7.68
CA TYR A 494 -11.66 -17.16 -7.44
C TYR A 494 -11.61 -16.28 -8.69
N ILE A 495 -12.75 -15.71 -9.08
CA ILE A 495 -12.89 -14.92 -10.31
C ILE A 495 -13.65 -13.63 -9.98
N ALA A 496 -12.97 -12.50 -10.11
CA ALA A 496 -13.54 -11.18 -9.85
C ALA A 496 -14.16 -10.58 -11.12
N THR A 497 -15.45 -10.26 -11.05
CA THR A 497 -16.22 -9.69 -12.15
C THR A 497 -16.71 -8.30 -11.77
N GLY A 498 -16.53 -7.33 -12.66
CA GLY A 498 -17.10 -6.00 -12.46
C GLY A 498 -18.58 -5.93 -12.82
N ASP A 499 -19.25 -4.86 -12.41
CA ASP A 499 -20.71 -4.71 -12.49
C ASP A 499 -21.23 -4.38 -13.89
N THR A 500 -20.33 -4.05 -14.83
CA THR A 500 -20.67 -3.65 -16.21
C THR A 500 -21.61 -2.44 -16.26
N ASN A 501 -21.61 -1.60 -15.22
CA ASN A 501 -22.49 -0.45 -15.11
C ASN A 501 -21.74 0.83 -15.49
N SER A 502 -22.50 1.79 -16.01
CA SER A 502 -22.00 3.12 -16.35
C SER A 502 -21.93 4.00 -15.10
N SER A 503 -21.01 4.96 -15.08
CA SER A 503 -20.79 5.86 -13.93
C SER A 503 -21.48 7.22 -14.10
N GLY A 504 -21.91 7.57 -15.31
CA GLY A 504 -22.38 8.92 -15.67
C GLY A 504 -23.87 9.23 -15.49
N PHE A 505 -24.70 8.29 -15.01
CA PHE A 505 -26.17 8.42 -15.06
C PHE A 505 -26.86 8.66 -13.71
N THR A 506 -26.09 8.94 -12.67
CA THR A 506 -26.56 9.25 -11.30
C THR A 506 -25.76 10.37 -10.66
N ASP A 507 -25.25 11.32 -11.46
CA ASP A 507 -24.32 12.38 -11.03
C ASP A 507 -23.11 11.85 -10.26
N GLY A 508 -22.71 10.61 -10.57
CA GLY A 508 -21.62 9.89 -9.93
C GLY A 508 -21.96 9.24 -8.59
N TYR A 509 -23.21 9.26 -8.10
CA TYR A 509 -23.59 8.51 -6.90
C TYR A 509 -23.78 7.01 -7.21
N SER A 510 -24.52 6.29 -6.35
CA SER A 510 -24.88 4.88 -6.58
C SER A 510 -25.39 4.64 -8.01
N GLY A 511 -24.95 3.55 -8.65
CA GLY A 511 -25.45 3.12 -9.95
C GLY A 511 -26.81 2.42 -9.83
N ASN A 512 -27.82 3.06 -9.26
CA ASN A 512 -29.14 2.45 -9.02
C ASN A 512 -30.26 3.08 -9.87
N ASN A 513 -29.95 3.58 -11.07
CA ASN A 513 -30.95 4.20 -11.94
C ASN A 513 -31.55 3.17 -12.92
N PRO A 514 -32.87 2.86 -12.87
CA PRO A 514 -33.50 1.94 -13.83
C PRO A 514 -33.36 2.35 -15.30
N GLU A 515 -33.14 3.64 -15.58
CA GLU A 515 -32.97 4.22 -16.91
C GLU A 515 -31.61 4.94 -17.00
N PRO A 516 -31.00 5.09 -18.19
CA PRO A 516 -31.45 4.67 -19.51
C PRO A 516 -31.32 3.15 -19.78
N VAL A 517 -32.04 2.70 -20.81
CA VAL A 517 -32.02 1.34 -21.33
C VAL A 517 -31.61 1.37 -22.80
N PHE A 518 -30.71 0.47 -23.20
CA PHE A 518 -30.38 0.23 -24.60
C PHE A 518 -30.76 -1.21 -24.98
N ALA A 519 -31.53 -1.38 -26.05
CA ALA A 519 -31.96 -2.69 -26.54
C ALA A 519 -32.52 -3.63 -25.44
N GLY A 520 -33.28 -3.08 -24.49
CA GLY A 520 -33.87 -3.84 -23.38
C GLY A 520 -32.96 -4.08 -22.17
N THR A 521 -31.69 -3.65 -22.22
CA THR A 521 -30.75 -3.77 -21.09
C THR A 521 -30.45 -2.41 -20.48
N SER A 522 -30.69 -2.25 -19.17
CA SER A 522 -30.19 -1.09 -18.44
C SER A 522 -28.68 -1.20 -18.24
N PHE A 523 -27.99 -0.09 -18.50
CA PHE A 523 -26.56 0.10 -18.27
C PHE A 523 -26.28 1.12 -17.16
N ALA A 524 -27.30 1.55 -16.42
CA ALA A 524 -27.20 2.46 -15.29
C ALA A 524 -27.77 1.87 -13.97
N ASP A 525 -28.27 0.64 -14.00
CA ASP A 525 -28.83 -0.08 -12.86
C ASP A 525 -27.97 -1.29 -12.42
N ALA A 526 -27.00 -1.05 -11.54
CA ALA A 526 -26.19 -2.09 -10.89
C ALA A 526 -27.01 -2.97 -9.92
N ARG A 527 -28.28 -2.66 -9.65
CA ARG A 527 -29.18 -3.61 -8.97
C ARG A 527 -29.54 -4.78 -9.88
N ARG A 528 -29.46 -4.63 -11.21
CA ARG A 528 -29.56 -5.73 -12.20
C ARG A 528 -28.34 -6.65 -12.17
N THR A 529 -27.18 -6.14 -11.76
CA THR A 529 -25.89 -6.84 -11.77
C THR A 529 -25.39 -7.11 -10.35
N SER A 530 -24.60 -6.22 -9.74
CA SER A 530 -23.98 -6.39 -8.42
C SER A 530 -24.98 -6.79 -7.34
N GLY A 531 -26.14 -6.14 -7.30
CA GLY A 531 -27.21 -6.39 -6.33
C GLY A 531 -28.11 -7.59 -6.65
N ASN A 532 -27.96 -8.20 -7.83
CA ASN A 532 -28.78 -9.31 -8.27
C ASN A 532 -28.11 -10.66 -7.94
N THR A 533 -28.83 -11.52 -7.24
CA THR A 533 -28.36 -12.85 -6.84
C THR A 533 -28.35 -13.86 -7.99
N ASN A 534 -29.06 -13.58 -9.09
CA ASN A 534 -29.12 -14.40 -10.28
C ASN A 534 -28.15 -13.93 -11.40
N ASN A 535 -27.23 -13.02 -11.10
CA ASN A 535 -26.32 -12.43 -12.08
C ASN A 535 -24.85 -12.59 -11.64
N LEU A 536 -23.97 -12.91 -12.58
CA LEU A 536 -22.54 -13.11 -12.31
C LEU A 536 -21.70 -11.83 -12.40
N ASN A 537 -22.27 -10.69 -12.82
CA ASN A 537 -21.57 -9.41 -12.85
C ASN A 537 -21.60 -8.71 -11.49
N GLY A 538 -20.52 -8.02 -11.15
CA GLY A 538 -20.34 -7.34 -9.88
C GLY A 538 -20.21 -8.29 -8.70
N LYS A 539 -19.42 -9.37 -8.88
CA LYS A 539 -19.24 -10.48 -7.95
C LYS A 539 -17.77 -10.84 -7.78
N ILE A 540 -17.48 -11.59 -6.73
CA ILE A 540 -16.32 -12.49 -6.70
C ILE A 540 -16.88 -13.91 -6.67
N LEU A 541 -16.61 -14.66 -7.72
CA LEU A 541 -17.06 -16.03 -7.92
C LEU A 541 -16.02 -16.99 -7.34
N ARG A 542 -16.45 -18.20 -6.98
CA ARG A 542 -15.57 -19.30 -6.57
C ARG A 542 -16.07 -20.62 -7.13
N ILE A 543 -15.24 -21.25 -7.95
CA ILE A 543 -15.50 -22.54 -8.61
C ILE A 543 -14.34 -23.50 -8.38
N HIS A 544 -14.54 -24.80 -8.59
CA HIS A 544 -13.46 -25.78 -8.64
C HIS A 544 -13.30 -26.30 -10.08
N PRO A 545 -12.27 -25.85 -10.83
CA PRO A 545 -11.99 -26.31 -12.18
C PRO A 545 -11.70 -27.81 -12.28
N GLU A 546 -12.36 -28.48 -13.21
CA GLU A 546 -12.15 -29.90 -13.49
C GLU A 546 -11.21 -30.12 -14.69
N GLN A 547 -10.61 -31.30 -14.77
CA GLN A 547 -9.62 -31.62 -15.81
C GLN A 547 -10.20 -31.66 -17.23
N ASP A 548 -11.49 -31.97 -17.37
CA ASP A 548 -12.18 -32.04 -18.66
C ASP A 548 -12.57 -30.65 -19.21
N GLY A 549 -12.40 -29.60 -18.41
CA GLY A 549 -12.78 -28.23 -18.74
C GLY A 549 -14.13 -27.79 -18.17
N THR A 550 -14.79 -28.64 -17.37
CA THR A 550 -15.96 -28.27 -16.57
C THR A 550 -15.53 -27.67 -15.22
N TYR A 551 -16.50 -27.38 -14.35
CA TYR A 551 -16.25 -27.01 -12.96
C TYR A 551 -17.31 -27.60 -12.03
N THR A 552 -16.96 -27.73 -10.76
CA THR A 552 -17.89 -28.01 -9.67
C THR A 552 -18.03 -26.80 -8.75
N LEU A 553 -19.10 -26.76 -7.96
CA LEU A 553 -19.36 -25.70 -6.99
C LEU A 553 -18.80 -26.09 -5.62
N PRO A 554 -17.82 -25.35 -5.07
CA PRO A 554 -17.30 -25.62 -3.74
C PRO A 554 -18.33 -25.30 -2.65
N GLU A 555 -18.38 -26.13 -1.60
CA GLU A 555 -19.19 -25.84 -0.41
C GLU A 555 -18.78 -24.51 0.25
N GLY A 556 -19.76 -23.77 0.79
CA GLY A 556 -19.52 -22.50 1.48
C GLY A 556 -19.45 -21.28 0.57
N ASN A 557 -19.99 -21.35 -0.65
CA ASN A 557 -20.36 -20.17 -1.43
C ASN A 557 -21.56 -19.46 -0.76
N LEU A 558 -21.81 -18.20 -1.11
CA LEU A 558 -22.89 -17.41 -0.54
C LEU A 558 -24.26 -18.01 -0.84
N PHE A 559 -24.39 -18.59 -2.03
CA PHE A 559 -25.56 -19.31 -2.48
C PHE A 559 -25.17 -20.72 -2.94
N THR A 560 -26.12 -21.63 -2.83
CA THR A 560 -26.07 -22.99 -3.38
C THR A 560 -26.54 -23.04 -4.83
N GLY A 561 -27.36 -22.06 -5.26
CA GLY A 561 -28.07 -22.09 -6.55
C GLY A 561 -29.42 -22.80 -6.48
N GLU A 562 -29.71 -23.47 -5.37
CA GLU A 562 -30.91 -24.27 -5.15
C GLU A 562 -31.84 -23.63 -4.11
N GLU A 563 -31.61 -22.36 -3.76
CA GLU A 563 -32.45 -21.62 -2.83
C GLU A 563 -33.90 -21.59 -3.33
N THR A 564 -34.82 -22.18 -2.57
CA THR A 564 -36.26 -22.18 -2.88
C THR A 564 -36.96 -20.90 -2.42
N ALA A 565 -36.22 -19.97 -1.80
CA ALA A 565 -36.74 -18.69 -1.39
C ALA A 565 -37.31 -17.95 -2.61
N GLU A 566 -38.48 -17.33 -2.42
CA GLU A 566 -39.15 -16.53 -3.46
C GLU A 566 -39.43 -17.26 -4.80
N GLY A 567 -39.55 -18.60 -4.78
CA GLY A 567 -39.99 -19.39 -5.93
C GLY A 567 -38.92 -20.25 -6.61
N GLY A 568 -37.67 -20.23 -6.15
CA GLY A 568 -36.58 -21.02 -6.73
C GLY A 568 -35.96 -20.42 -7.99
N GLY A 569 -34.73 -20.84 -8.34
CA GLY A 569 -34.05 -20.43 -9.57
C GLY A 569 -33.64 -18.95 -9.63
N LYS A 570 -33.43 -18.34 -8.46
CA LYS A 570 -33.16 -16.90 -8.29
C LYS A 570 -31.73 -16.60 -7.83
N THR A 571 -30.87 -17.60 -7.78
CA THR A 571 -29.53 -17.51 -7.21
C THR A 571 -28.53 -18.25 -8.07
N ARG A 572 -27.28 -17.77 -8.08
CA ARG A 572 -26.15 -18.41 -8.75
C ARG A 572 -25.19 -18.99 -7.73
N GLY A 573 -25.00 -20.32 -7.78
CA GLY A 573 -24.16 -21.04 -6.83
C GLY A 573 -22.67 -20.71 -6.92
N GLU A 574 -22.21 -20.05 -7.99
CA GLU A 574 -20.83 -19.60 -8.17
C GLU A 574 -20.47 -18.43 -7.24
N ILE A 575 -21.44 -17.69 -6.71
CA ILE A 575 -21.21 -16.43 -5.99
C ILE A 575 -20.62 -16.71 -4.61
N TYR A 576 -19.39 -16.24 -4.37
CA TYR A 576 -18.77 -16.22 -3.04
C TYR A 576 -18.94 -14.86 -2.36
N ALA A 577 -18.73 -13.77 -3.12
CA ALA A 577 -19.02 -12.41 -2.69
C ALA A 577 -19.96 -11.72 -3.70
N MET A 578 -20.96 -11.00 -3.20
CA MET A 578 -21.80 -10.12 -4.01
C MET A 578 -21.69 -8.66 -3.56
N GLY A 579 -22.23 -7.74 -4.36
CA GLY A 579 -22.25 -6.33 -4.00
C GLY A 579 -20.88 -5.66 -4.09
N VAL A 580 -20.08 -6.03 -5.10
CA VAL A 580 -18.83 -5.33 -5.47
C VAL A 580 -19.02 -4.61 -6.81
N ARG A 581 -18.27 -3.52 -7.03
CA ARG A 581 -18.41 -2.68 -8.24
C ARG A 581 -17.38 -3.03 -9.32
N ASN A 582 -16.08 -2.80 -9.07
CA ASN A 582 -15.00 -3.10 -10.02
C ASN A 582 -13.75 -3.70 -9.35
N PRO A 583 -13.75 -4.98 -8.97
CA PRO A 583 -12.58 -5.66 -8.43
C PRO A 583 -11.62 -6.11 -9.55
N SER A 584 -10.67 -5.24 -9.94
CA SER A 584 -9.68 -5.55 -10.98
C SER A 584 -8.62 -6.54 -10.51
N ARG A 585 -8.23 -6.51 -9.23
CA ARG A 585 -7.22 -7.39 -8.62
C ARG A 585 -7.75 -8.02 -7.34
N ILE A 586 -7.38 -9.27 -7.13
CA ILE A 586 -7.64 -10.03 -5.90
C ILE A 586 -6.42 -10.88 -5.54
N PHE A 587 -6.35 -11.30 -4.29
CA PHE A 587 -5.32 -12.20 -3.80
C PHE A 587 -5.93 -13.18 -2.79
N VAL A 588 -5.54 -14.45 -2.86
CA VAL A 588 -5.88 -15.42 -1.82
C VAL A 588 -4.59 -15.84 -1.13
N ASP A 589 -4.53 -15.64 0.17
CA ASP A 589 -3.40 -16.15 0.97
C ASP A 589 -3.56 -17.65 1.19
N ARG A 590 -2.83 -18.47 0.43
CA ARG A 590 -2.93 -19.94 0.50
C ARG A 590 -2.53 -20.54 1.85
N GLN A 591 -1.91 -19.78 2.76
CA GLN A 591 -1.67 -20.26 4.12
C GLN A 591 -2.92 -20.21 5.00
N THR A 592 -3.82 -19.26 4.75
CA THR A 592 -5.02 -19.01 5.58
C THR A 592 -6.34 -19.17 4.82
N ASP A 593 -6.29 -19.29 3.49
CA ASP A 593 -7.42 -19.23 2.56
C ASP A 593 -8.28 -17.96 2.67
N VAL A 594 -7.70 -16.87 3.21
CA VAL A 594 -8.37 -15.57 3.26
C VAL A 594 -8.25 -14.88 1.90
N LEU A 595 -9.39 -14.43 1.37
CA LEU A 595 -9.48 -13.62 0.15
C LEU A 595 -9.29 -12.15 0.51
N TYR A 596 -8.30 -11.51 -0.09
CA TYR A 596 -8.07 -10.07 -0.04
C TYR A 596 -8.56 -9.46 -1.34
N ALA A 597 -9.40 -8.43 -1.23
CA ALA A 597 -10.00 -7.79 -2.38
C ALA A 597 -10.15 -6.28 -2.16
N GLY A 598 -10.23 -5.57 -3.28
CA GLY A 598 -10.50 -4.15 -3.33
C GLY A 598 -11.13 -3.81 -4.66
N TRP A 599 -11.96 -2.78 -4.67
CA TRP A 599 -12.75 -2.42 -5.84
C TRP A 599 -13.01 -0.92 -5.91
N VAL A 600 -13.23 -0.48 -7.14
CA VAL A 600 -13.43 0.93 -7.45
C VAL A 600 -14.79 1.42 -6.96
N GLY A 601 -14.82 2.62 -6.37
CA GLY A 601 -16.03 3.33 -5.94
C GLY A 601 -16.77 4.05 -7.07
N PRO A 602 -17.86 4.76 -6.77
CA PRO A 602 -18.56 5.61 -7.74
C PRO A 602 -17.83 6.96 -7.94
N ASP A 603 -18.44 7.93 -8.63
CA ASP A 603 -17.74 9.11 -9.16
C ASP A 603 -18.06 10.44 -8.46
N ALA A 604 -19.00 10.46 -7.52
CA ALA A 604 -19.43 11.65 -6.79
C ALA A 604 -18.28 12.21 -5.94
N SER A 605 -17.87 13.45 -6.19
CA SER A 605 -16.73 14.05 -5.50
C SER A 605 -17.04 14.50 -4.07
N GLN A 606 -18.31 14.65 -3.71
CA GLN A 606 -18.77 15.16 -2.42
C GLN A 606 -19.96 14.33 -1.91
N PRO A 607 -20.17 14.24 -0.59
CA PRO A 607 -21.35 13.59 -0.05
C PRO A 607 -22.60 14.41 -0.36
N SER A 608 -23.76 13.76 -0.29
CA SER A 608 -25.05 14.39 -0.50
C SER A 608 -26.03 14.01 0.60
N THR A 609 -26.57 15.03 1.27
CA THR A 609 -27.71 14.89 2.19
C THR A 609 -28.97 14.36 1.50
N THR A 610 -29.01 14.38 0.16
CA THR A 610 -30.12 13.84 -0.65
C THR A 610 -29.83 12.44 -1.17
N TRP A 611 -28.61 12.15 -1.63
CA TRP A 611 -28.32 10.90 -2.35
C TRP A 611 -27.46 9.90 -1.59
N GLY A 612 -26.66 10.34 -0.61
CA GLY A 612 -25.81 9.48 0.20
C GLY A 612 -24.31 9.76 0.05
N PRO A 613 -23.46 8.75 0.27
CA PRO A 613 -22.01 8.95 0.37
C PRO A 613 -21.36 9.35 -0.96
N ALA A 614 -20.23 10.04 -0.83
CA ALA A 614 -19.33 10.33 -1.95
C ALA A 614 -18.68 9.05 -2.49
N LYS A 615 -17.80 9.21 -3.49
CA LYS A 615 -16.88 8.20 -3.98
C LYS A 615 -16.04 7.58 -2.86
N TYR A 616 -16.16 6.26 -2.67
CA TYR A 616 -15.24 5.46 -1.85
C TYR A 616 -14.61 4.32 -2.64
N GLU A 617 -13.29 4.34 -2.75
CA GLU A 617 -12.52 3.14 -3.04
C GLU A 617 -12.55 2.22 -1.81
N SER A 618 -12.54 0.89 -2.00
CA SER A 618 -12.68 -0.06 -0.89
C SER A 618 -11.62 -1.16 -0.92
N PHE A 619 -11.17 -1.59 0.27
CA PHE A 619 -10.35 -2.77 0.49
C PHE A 619 -10.87 -3.55 1.71
N THR A 620 -10.92 -4.89 1.60
CA THR A 620 -11.21 -5.73 2.76
C THR A 620 -10.64 -7.15 2.63
N ALA A 621 -10.37 -7.77 3.77
CA ALA A 621 -10.17 -9.22 3.88
C ALA A 621 -11.54 -9.90 4.04
N ILE A 622 -11.76 -10.95 3.25
CA ILE A 622 -13.02 -11.71 3.14
C ILE A 622 -12.74 -13.12 3.67
N THR A 623 -13.07 -13.34 4.94
CA THR A 623 -12.88 -14.62 5.65
C THR A 623 -14.06 -15.58 5.51
N LYS A 624 -15.19 -15.09 4.98
CA LYS A 624 -16.43 -15.85 4.73
C LYS A 624 -17.22 -15.21 3.58
N PRO A 625 -18.10 -15.96 2.88
CA PRO A 625 -18.94 -15.39 1.84
C PRO A 625 -19.87 -14.29 2.39
N GLY A 626 -20.23 -13.30 1.57
CA GLY A 626 -21.06 -12.18 2.02
C GLY A 626 -21.50 -11.20 0.94
N ASN A 627 -22.41 -10.30 1.32
CA ASN A 627 -22.86 -9.16 0.51
C ASN A 627 -22.12 -7.89 0.96
N PHE A 628 -21.38 -7.24 0.06
CA PHE A 628 -20.55 -6.05 0.35
C PHE A 628 -21.23 -4.73 -0.04
N GLY A 629 -22.52 -4.78 -0.37
CA GLY A 629 -23.42 -3.63 -0.30
C GLY A 629 -23.68 -2.91 -1.62
N TRP A 630 -22.78 -2.90 -2.60
CA TRP A 630 -23.00 -2.15 -3.84
C TRP A 630 -24.19 -2.71 -4.65
N PRO A 631 -25.14 -1.87 -5.15
CA PRO A 631 -25.16 -0.40 -5.10
C PRO A 631 -25.97 0.21 -3.92
N PHE A 632 -26.42 -0.59 -2.96
CA PHE A 632 -27.28 -0.16 -1.86
C PHE A 632 -26.54 0.62 -0.77
N CYS A 633 -25.38 0.11 -0.34
CA CYS A 633 -24.60 0.66 0.77
C CYS A 633 -23.09 0.57 0.48
N MET A 634 -22.30 1.44 1.11
CA MET A 634 -20.83 1.43 1.02
C MET A 634 -20.14 1.66 2.36
N GLY A 635 -18.82 1.50 2.39
CA GLY A 635 -17.98 1.76 3.57
C GLY A 635 -18.42 0.94 4.77
N ASN A 636 -18.70 1.62 5.87
CA ASN A 636 -19.19 1.03 7.12
C ASN A 636 -20.72 1.05 7.23
N LYS A 637 -21.43 0.53 6.21
CA LYS A 637 -22.91 0.55 6.10
C LYS A 637 -23.48 1.97 6.01
N GLN A 638 -22.97 2.74 5.06
CA GLN A 638 -23.52 4.05 4.68
C GLN A 638 -24.49 3.84 3.51
N PRO A 639 -25.81 4.03 3.69
CA PRO A 639 -26.80 3.76 2.65
C PRO A 639 -26.88 4.87 1.61
N TYR A 640 -27.19 4.50 0.37
CA TYR A 640 -27.71 5.40 -0.67
C TYR A 640 -29.24 5.50 -0.58
N ARG A 641 -29.81 6.49 -1.28
CA ARG A 641 -31.25 6.61 -1.53
C ARG A 641 -31.69 5.82 -2.76
N ASP A 642 -32.84 5.17 -2.67
CA ASP A 642 -33.40 4.42 -3.79
C ASP A 642 -33.89 5.33 -4.92
N ARG A 643 -33.71 4.86 -6.16
CA ARG A 643 -34.21 5.48 -7.39
C ARG A 643 -35.06 4.46 -8.13
N ASN A 644 -36.32 4.79 -8.40
CA ASN A 644 -37.22 3.83 -9.05
C ASN A 644 -38.22 4.50 -9.99
N LEU A 645 -38.85 3.69 -10.84
CA LEU A 645 -39.89 4.13 -11.76
C LEU A 645 -41.16 4.55 -10.99
N PRO A 646 -41.96 5.49 -11.53
CA PRO A 646 -41.85 6.09 -12.86
C PRO A 646 -40.90 7.30 -12.98
N ASP A 647 -40.31 7.77 -11.89
CA ASP A 647 -39.47 8.97 -11.88
C ASP A 647 -38.20 8.74 -11.03
N PRO A 648 -37.09 8.28 -11.64
CA PRO A 648 -35.87 7.98 -10.93
C PRO A 648 -35.11 9.21 -10.42
N ASP A 649 -35.54 10.43 -10.79
CA ASP A 649 -34.96 11.67 -10.27
C ASP A 649 -35.53 12.04 -8.89
N GLN A 650 -36.64 11.40 -8.47
CA GLN A 650 -37.19 11.57 -7.12
C GLN A 650 -36.57 10.58 -6.14
N PRO A 651 -35.89 11.05 -5.07
CA PRO A 651 -35.35 10.17 -4.05
C PRO A 651 -36.48 9.47 -3.29
N LEU A 652 -36.45 8.14 -3.25
CA LEU A 652 -37.30 7.31 -2.37
C LEU A 652 -36.63 7.13 -1.01
N ASP A 653 -36.94 6.09 -0.24
CA ASP A 653 -36.34 5.86 1.08
C ASP A 653 -34.84 5.49 1.01
N TRP A 654 -34.14 5.66 2.15
CA TRP A 654 -32.79 5.13 2.31
C TRP A 654 -32.83 3.60 2.31
N TYR A 655 -31.83 2.97 1.70
CA TYR A 655 -31.72 1.52 1.81
C TYR A 655 -31.43 1.08 3.26
N ASP A 656 -32.04 -0.03 3.68
CA ASP A 656 -31.70 -0.71 4.92
C ASP A 656 -30.50 -1.63 4.69
N CYS A 657 -29.32 -1.27 5.20
CA CYS A 657 -28.11 -2.07 5.03
C CYS A 657 -28.13 -3.40 5.81
N ASP A 658 -29.01 -3.57 6.80
CA ASP A 658 -29.17 -4.82 7.56
C ASP A 658 -30.18 -5.76 6.90
N ALA A 659 -31.06 -5.25 6.04
CA ALA A 659 -32.00 -6.05 5.26
C ALA A 659 -32.26 -5.44 3.87
N PRO A 660 -31.24 -5.35 3.00
CA PRO A 660 -31.38 -4.68 1.72
C PRO A 660 -32.40 -5.40 0.82
N ARG A 661 -33.15 -4.60 0.05
CA ARG A 661 -34.17 -5.08 -0.87
C ARG A 661 -33.87 -4.64 -2.29
N ASN A 662 -33.85 -5.59 -3.21
CA ASN A 662 -33.67 -5.31 -4.63
C ASN A 662 -35.01 -5.23 -5.34
N GLU A 663 -35.56 -4.02 -5.37
CA GLU A 663 -36.85 -3.69 -6.00
C GLU A 663 -36.69 -3.04 -7.37
N SER A 664 -35.53 -3.24 -8.01
CA SER A 664 -35.31 -2.82 -9.39
C SER A 664 -36.31 -3.52 -10.32
N PRO A 665 -36.86 -2.82 -11.33
CA PRO A 665 -37.67 -3.46 -12.36
C PRO A 665 -36.86 -4.45 -13.23
N HIS A 666 -35.53 -4.41 -13.14
CA HIS A 666 -34.61 -5.29 -13.86
C HIS A 666 -34.06 -6.44 -13.00
N ASN A 667 -34.57 -6.64 -11.78
CA ASN A 667 -34.16 -7.73 -10.91
C ASN A 667 -34.94 -9.03 -11.24
N ASP A 668 -34.21 -10.08 -11.58
CA ASP A 668 -34.75 -11.45 -11.72
C ASP A 668 -34.26 -12.40 -10.62
N GLY A 669 -33.49 -11.90 -9.65
CA GLY A 669 -33.04 -12.64 -8.48
C GLY A 669 -33.98 -12.54 -7.28
N LEU A 670 -33.41 -12.70 -6.09
CA LEU A 670 -34.08 -12.48 -4.82
C LEU A 670 -34.36 -10.99 -4.64
N VAL A 671 -35.54 -10.66 -4.11
CA VAL A 671 -35.84 -9.32 -3.63
C VAL A 671 -35.22 -9.11 -2.26
N LYS A 672 -35.34 -10.09 -1.35
CA LYS A 672 -34.73 -10.03 -0.01
C LYS A 672 -33.28 -10.49 -0.09
N LEU A 673 -32.35 -9.57 0.16
CA LEU A 673 -30.92 -9.85 0.07
C LEU A 673 -30.30 -10.16 1.45
N PRO A 674 -29.16 -10.87 1.49
CA PRO A 674 -28.35 -10.97 2.70
C PRO A 674 -27.90 -9.59 3.23
N PRO A 675 -27.70 -9.44 4.55
CA PRO A 675 -27.23 -8.19 5.17
C PRO A 675 -25.88 -7.75 4.59
N VAL A 676 -25.67 -6.44 4.53
CA VAL A 676 -24.40 -5.85 4.10
C VAL A 676 -23.31 -6.12 5.14
N THR A 677 -22.15 -6.56 4.66
CA THR A 677 -20.91 -6.72 5.40
C THR A 677 -20.04 -5.48 5.16
N PRO A 678 -19.57 -4.78 6.20
CA PRO A 678 -18.73 -3.61 6.04
C PRO A 678 -17.33 -3.97 5.52
N VAL A 679 -16.66 -3.00 4.90
CA VAL A 679 -15.26 -3.12 4.46
C VAL A 679 -14.29 -2.58 5.51
N SER A 680 -13.06 -3.09 5.51
CA SER A 680 -12.03 -2.73 6.49
C SER A 680 -11.38 -1.37 6.21
N ILE A 681 -11.26 -1.01 4.92
CA ILE A 681 -10.70 0.26 4.47
C ILE A 681 -11.62 0.81 3.39
N TRP A 682 -11.98 2.08 3.50
CA TRP A 682 -12.60 2.84 2.44
C TRP A 682 -12.00 4.25 2.42
N TYR A 683 -11.85 4.87 1.25
CA TYR A 683 -11.25 6.20 1.17
C TYR A 683 -11.79 7.02 0.00
N ALA A 684 -11.86 8.34 0.22
CA ALA A 684 -12.32 9.35 -0.71
C ALA A 684 -11.20 10.38 -0.94
N PRO A 685 -11.23 11.15 -2.04
CA PRO A 685 -10.18 12.14 -2.35
C PRO A 685 -9.76 13.04 -1.18
N ASN A 686 -10.70 13.36 -0.28
CA ASN A 686 -10.48 14.23 0.87
C ASN A 686 -9.92 13.50 2.11
N GLY A 687 -10.00 12.16 2.18
CA GLY A 687 -9.46 11.38 3.29
C GLY A 687 -10.00 9.95 3.38
N GLY A 688 -9.38 9.18 4.28
CA GLY A 688 -9.70 7.77 4.48
C GLY A 688 -10.68 7.55 5.63
N GLY A 689 -11.53 6.57 5.47
CA GLY A 689 -12.59 6.22 6.40
C GLY A 689 -13.56 7.37 6.70
N PRO A 690 -14.03 8.15 5.71
CA PRO A 690 -15.01 9.20 5.94
C PRO A 690 -16.26 8.65 6.64
N ASP A 691 -16.74 9.36 7.65
CA ASP A 691 -17.93 9.03 8.42
C ASP A 691 -18.57 10.32 8.98
N TYR A 692 -19.80 10.20 9.47
CA TYR A 692 -20.64 11.34 9.86
C TYR A 692 -21.42 11.02 11.14
N PRO A 693 -21.91 12.04 11.87
CA PRO A 693 -22.96 11.87 12.86
C PRO A 693 -24.18 11.18 12.26
N ARG A 694 -24.83 10.30 13.04
CA ARG A 694 -26.01 9.55 12.61
C ARG A 694 -27.26 10.02 13.33
N ASP A 695 -28.38 10.03 12.62
CA ASP A 695 -29.70 10.30 13.20
C ASP A 695 -30.23 9.11 14.03
N ALA A 696 -31.45 9.24 14.56
CA ALA A 696 -32.08 8.19 15.36
C ALA A 696 -32.35 6.87 14.60
N ASN A 697 -32.35 6.91 13.27
CA ASN A 697 -32.53 5.75 12.40
C ASN A 697 -31.17 5.20 11.91
N GLY A 698 -30.05 5.74 12.38
CA GLY A 698 -28.71 5.31 11.99
C GLY A 698 -28.25 5.86 10.64
N ILE A 699 -28.98 6.81 10.05
CA ILE A 699 -28.63 7.44 8.77
C ILE A 699 -27.55 8.51 9.00
N PRO A 700 -26.40 8.44 8.31
CA PRO A 700 -25.39 9.49 8.38
C PRO A 700 -25.94 10.83 7.86
N SER A 701 -25.51 11.95 8.44
CA SER A 701 -25.97 13.28 8.00
C SER A 701 -25.57 13.58 6.56
N TYR A 702 -24.41 13.07 6.12
CA TYR A 702 -23.79 13.37 4.82
C TYR A 702 -23.56 14.88 4.60
N ASP A 703 -23.53 15.65 5.68
CA ASP A 703 -23.09 17.04 5.65
C ASP A 703 -21.57 17.06 5.60
N ALA A 704 -21.00 17.71 4.59
CA ALA A 704 -19.56 17.83 4.41
C ALA A 704 -18.90 18.58 5.58
N ASP A 705 -19.63 19.49 6.25
CA ASP A 705 -19.12 20.25 7.39
C ASP A 705 -19.07 19.39 8.68
N GLU A 706 -19.74 18.23 8.71
CA GLU A 706 -19.75 17.27 9.83
C GLU A 706 -18.88 16.02 9.58
N GLU A 707 -18.20 15.94 8.42
CA GLU A 707 -17.36 14.81 8.03
C GLU A 707 -16.13 14.66 8.93
N PHE A 708 -15.82 13.43 9.32
CA PHE A 708 -14.55 13.07 9.97
C PHE A 708 -13.94 11.81 9.37
N TYR A 709 -12.62 11.65 9.53
CA TYR A 709 -11.85 10.57 8.89
C TYR A 709 -11.31 9.58 9.90
N ARG A 710 -11.58 8.29 9.68
CA ARG A 710 -11.12 7.18 10.53
C ARG A 710 -9.75 6.62 10.11
N LEU A 711 -9.33 6.85 8.86
CA LEU A 711 -8.10 6.30 8.27
C LEU A 711 -7.26 7.42 7.66
N PRO A 712 -6.65 8.30 8.47
CA PRO A 712 -5.98 9.51 7.98
C PRO A 712 -4.76 9.23 7.07
N TRP A 713 -4.21 8.02 7.07
CA TRP A 713 -3.16 7.56 6.15
C TRP A 713 -3.69 7.20 4.75
N ALA A 714 -4.95 6.77 4.64
CA ALA A 714 -5.57 6.37 3.38
C ALA A 714 -6.10 7.62 2.65
N ARG A 715 -5.19 8.44 2.12
CA ARG A 715 -5.54 9.65 1.36
C ARG A 715 -5.51 9.36 -0.14
N GLY A 716 -6.40 10.00 -0.88
CA GLY A 716 -6.54 9.81 -2.32
C GLY A 716 -7.90 9.27 -2.70
N GLY A 717 -8.05 8.72 -3.89
CA GLY A 717 -9.29 8.23 -4.47
C GLY A 717 -9.12 8.37 -5.96
N GLY A 718 -8.21 7.60 -6.56
CA GLY A 718 -7.88 7.68 -7.98
C GLY A 718 -8.90 6.99 -8.89
N GLN A 719 -9.97 6.41 -8.33
CA GLN A 719 -10.93 5.55 -9.06
C GLN A 719 -10.33 4.25 -9.55
N ALA A 720 -9.39 3.67 -8.80
CA ALA A 720 -8.71 2.47 -9.24
C ALA A 720 -7.98 1.77 -8.07
N ALA A 721 -8.74 1.29 -7.09
CA ALA A 721 -8.21 0.40 -6.05
C ALA A 721 -7.52 -0.85 -6.66
N MET A 722 -6.25 -1.08 -6.29
CA MET A 722 -5.41 -2.20 -6.73
C MET A 722 -4.96 -3.01 -5.51
N THR A 723 -5.65 -4.13 -5.28
CA THR A 723 -5.27 -5.05 -4.20
C THR A 723 -3.98 -5.77 -4.54
N GLY A 724 -3.11 -5.91 -3.54
CA GLY A 724 -1.86 -6.66 -3.64
C GLY A 724 -1.76 -7.90 -2.80
N PRO A 725 -0.55 -8.50 -2.80
CA PRO A 725 -0.28 -9.73 -2.09
C PRO A 725 -0.18 -9.50 -0.57
N VAL A 726 -0.38 -10.57 0.18
CA VAL A 726 0.16 -10.69 1.55
C VAL A 726 1.57 -11.27 1.42
N TYR A 727 2.56 -10.63 2.04
CA TYR A 727 3.90 -11.21 2.08
C TYR A 727 3.94 -12.37 3.09
N ARG A 728 4.51 -13.50 2.67
CA ARG A 728 4.73 -14.68 3.51
C ARG A 728 6.22 -14.99 3.55
N TYR A 729 6.85 -14.73 4.69
CA TYR A 729 8.28 -14.98 4.87
C TYR A 729 8.56 -16.48 4.98
N ASP A 730 9.63 -16.91 4.33
CA ASP A 730 10.14 -18.27 4.40
C ASP A 730 11.64 -18.22 4.72
N GLU A 731 12.01 -18.66 5.93
CA GLU A 731 13.40 -18.70 6.37
C GLU A 731 14.25 -19.65 5.51
N ASN A 732 13.66 -20.75 5.03
CA ASN A 732 14.34 -21.81 4.30
C ASN A 732 14.52 -21.49 2.81
N ARG A 733 13.87 -20.42 2.33
CA ARG A 733 14.05 -19.93 0.95
C ARG A 733 15.48 -19.48 0.73
N ALA A 734 16.18 -20.16 -0.17
CA ALA A 734 17.51 -19.78 -0.64
C ALA A 734 17.40 -18.56 -1.58
N SER A 735 17.40 -17.37 -0.98
CA SER A 735 17.38 -16.09 -1.70
C SER A 735 18.03 -15.01 -0.84
N ASP A 736 18.94 -14.26 -1.45
CA ASP A 736 19.61 -13.08 -0.91
C ASP A 736 18.84 -11.77 -1.21
N ILE A 737 17.83 -11.83 -2.09
CA ILE A 737 17.00 -10.70 -2.50
C ILE A 737 15.59 -10.69 -1.87
N LYS A 738 15.27 -11.71 -1.06
CA LYS A 738 13.96 -11.85 -0.40
C LYS A 738 13.76 -10.77 0.65
N TRP A 739 12.52 -10.32 0.79
CA TRP A 739 12.18 -9.32 1.81
C TRP A 739 12.28 -9.92 3.22
N PRO A 740 12.63 -9.13 4.24
CA PRO A 740 12.83 -9.63 5.60
C PRO A 740 11.53 -10.04 6.29
N GLN A 741 11.66 -10.83 7.37
CA GLN A 741 10.54 -11.36 8.16
C GLN A 741 9.61 -10.29 8.71
N TYR A 742 10.10 -9.05 8.90
CA TYR A 742 9.27 -7.90 9.28
C TYR A 742 7.99 -7.78 8.44
N TRP A 743 8.05 -8.08 7.14
CA TRP A 743 6.90 -7.93 6.24
C TRP A 743 5.89 -9.08 6.33
N ASP A 744 6.21 -10.17 7.05
CA ASP A 744 5.34 -11.35 7.11
C ASP A 744 3.93 -11.00 7.60
N GLY A 745 2.92 -11.48 6.88
CA GLY A 745 1.51 -11.23 7.15
C GLY A 745 1.01 -9.83 6.79
N LYS A 746 1.87 -8.91 6.33
CA LYS A 746 1.43 -7.58 5.87
C LYS A 746 0.82 -7.67 4.47
N TRP A 747 -0.34 -7.03 4.32
CA TRP A 747 -1.09 -6.95 3.07
C TRP A 747 -0.76 -5.66 2.31
N PHE A 748 -0.42 -5.79 1.04
CA PHE A 748 -0.04 -4.66 0.19
C PHE A 748 -1.30 -4.12 -0.51
N ILE A 749 -1.52 -2.82 -0.37
CA ILE A 749 -2.63 -2.12 -1.01
C ILE A 749 -2.12 -0.88 -1.74
N GLY A 750 -2.73 -0.58 -2.88
CA GLY A 750 -2.38 0.58 -3.68
C GLY A 750 -3.55 1.09 -4.49
N ASP A 751 -3.46 2.31 -5.01
CA ASP A 751 -4.31 2.81 -6.09
C ASP A 751 -3.50 2.80 -7.38
N PHE A 752 -4.18 2.72 -8.52
CA PHE A 752 -3.55 2.79 -9.82
C PHE A 752 -2.77 4.08 -10.01
N TYR A 753 -3.33 5.23 -9.66
CA TYR A 753 -2.69 6.51 -9.93
C TYR A 753 -1.60 6.87 -8.91
N ASP A 754 -0.69 7.75 -9.33
CA ASP A 754 0.38 8.27 -8.49
C ASP A 754 0.08 9.63 -7.81
N GLY A 755 0.87 9.98 -6.79
CA GLY A 755 1.02 11.28 -6.16
C GLY A 755 0.51 11.27 -4.72
N VAL A 756 -0.80 11.35 -4.56
CA VAL A 756 -1.47 11.48 -3.25
C VAL A 756 -2.14 10.20 -2.79
N GLN A 757 -2.17 9.18 -3.64
CA GLN A 757 -2.90 7.92 -3.43
C GLN A 757 -2.28 7.01 -2.36
N PRO A 758 -3.04 6.08 -1.75
CA PRO A 758 -2.44 5.12 -0.83
C PRO A 758 -1.54 4.15 -1.60
N ARG A 759 -0.35 3.89 -1.05
CA ARG A 759 0.51 2.75 -1.40
C ARG A 759 1.16 2.29 -0.09
N HIS A 760 0.58 1.27 0.52
CA HIS A 760 0.89 0.89 1.89
C HIS A 760 0.97 -0.63 2.05
N ALA A 761 1.75 -1.07 3.03
CA ALA A 761 1.60 -2.38 3.63
C ALA A 761 0.78 -2.22 4.91
N VAL A 762 -0.30 -2.97 5.06
CA VAL A 762 -1.19 -2.89 6.22
C VAL A 762 -1.15 -4.19 7.02
N LEU A 763 -1.26 -4.07 8.34
CA LEU A 763 -1.41 -5.20 9.25
C LEU A 763 -2.83 -5.23 9.79
N LEU A 764 -3.50 -6.37 9.64
CA LEU A 764 -4.81 -6.59 10.25
C LEU A 764 -4.64 -7.32 11.58
N ASP A 765 -5.57 -7.07 12.50
CA ASP A 765 -5.69 -7.86 13.73
C ASP A 765 -6.35 -9.21 13.40
N PRO A 766 -5.66 -10.35 13.63
CA PRO A 766 -6.23 -11.68 13.38
C PRO A 766 -7.54 -11.94 14.13
N ALA A 767 -7.76 -11.33 15.29
CA ALA A 767 -8.98 -11.52 16.08
C ALA A 767 -10.22 -10.84 15.46
N THR A 768 -10.01 -9.81 14.65
CA THR A 768 -11.09 -9.01 14.01
C THR A 768 -11.06 -9.05 12.49
N THR A 769 -10.10 -9.76 11.88
CA THR A 769 -10.01 -9.88 10.41
C THR A 769 -11.33 -10.39 9.80
N GLY A 770 -11.88 -9.63 8.84
CA GLY A 770 -13.15 -9.93 8.17
C GLY A 770 -14.41 -9.38 8.86
N SER A 771 -14.29 -8.64 9.96
CA SER A 771 -15.42 -7.93 10.59
C SER A 771 -15.66 -6.53 10.01
N GLY A 772 -14.77 -6.04 9.15
CA GLY A 772 -14.73 -4.63 8.72
C GLY A 772 -14.00 -3.69 9.68
N THR A 773 -13.27 -4.21 10.66
CA THR A 773 -12.36 -3.40 11.50
C THR A 773 -11.19 -2.87 10.66
N PRO A 774 -10.80 -1.59 10.82
CA PRO A 774 -9.57 -1.02 10.26
C PRO A 774 -8.30 -1.85 10.53
N PRO A 775 -7.26 -1.70 9.69
CA PRO A 775 -5.93 -2.18 10.01
C PRO A 775 -5.40 -1.56 11.31
N THR A 776 -4.66 -2.35 12.08
CA THR A 776 -4.00 -1.90 13.31
C THR A 776 -2.75 -1.08 13.03
N HIS A 777 -2.17 -1.24 11.83
CA HIS A 777 -0.98 -0.54 11.40
C HIS A 777 -0.94 -0.39 9.87
N ALA A 778 -0.40 0.73 9.39
CA ALA A 778 -0.14 0.99 7.97
C ALA A 778 1.26 1.60 7.79
N GLU A 779 2.04 1.02 6.88
CA GLU A 779 3.41 1.43 6.54
C GLU A 779 3.43 1.99 5.11
N PRO A 780 3.92 3.21 4.86
CA PRO A 780 4.06 3.74 3.51
C PRO A 780 5.09 2.95 2.69
N LEU A 781 4.74 2.62 1.45
CA LEU A 781 5.63 1.89 0.52
C LEU A 781 6.14 2.76 -0.63
N LYS A 782 5.82 4.05 -0.66
CA LYS A 782 6.09 4.92 -1.82
C LYS A 782 7.57 5.10 -2.13
N GLU A 783 8.44 4.92 -1.13
CA GLU A 783 9.88 5.02 -1.33
C GLU A 783 10.52 3.68 -1.71
N ILE A 784 10.02 2.57 -1.14
CA ILE A 784 10.45 1.20 -1.47
C ILE A 784 9.99 0.81 -2.88
N ILE A 785 8.77 1.17 -3.23
CA ILE A 785 8.15 0.96 -4.53
C ILE A 785 8.01 2.35 -5.16
N PRO A 786 9.07 2.85 -5.83
CA PRO A 786 9.22 4.26 -6.15
C PRO A 786 8.10 4.76 -7.04
N VAL A 787 7.53 5.88 -6.62
CA VAL A 787 6.53 6.66 -7.36
C VAL A 787 7.18 7.62 -8.36
N GLY A 788 6.41 8.11 -9.34
CA GLY A 788 6.80 9.25 -10.19
C GLY A 788 7.22 8.91 -11.61
N GLN A 789 7.68 9.93 -12.34
CA GLN A 789 7.99 9.87 -13.78
C GLN A 789 9.08 8.83 -14.13
N GLY A 790 10.03 8.57 -13.22
CA GLY A 790 11.08 7.55 -13.38
C GLY A 790 10.83 6.25 -12.62
N GLY A 791 9.67 6.09 -11.99
CA GLY A 791 9.28 4.91 -11.22
C GLY A 791 7.93 4.33 -11.69
N ILE A 792 7.31 3.54 -10.80
CA ILE A 792 6.02 2.88 -11.01
C ILE A 792 4.91 3.91 -10.77
N ARG A 793 4.40 4.51 -11.84
CA ARG A 793 3.37 5.55 -11.73
C ARG A 793 1.97 4.94 -11.70
N ASN A 794 1.65 4.09 -12.68
CA ASN A 794 0.31 3.55 -12.84
C ASN A 794 0.29 2.08 -12.39
N LEU A 795 0.22 1.86 -11.07
CA LEU A 795 0.27 0.52 -10.45
C LEU A 795 -0.88 -0.34 -10.96
N MET A 796 -0.60 -1.42 -11.69
CA MET A 796 -1.66 -2.23 -12.30
C MET A 796 -1.82 -3.61 -11.66
N ASP A 797 -0.71 -4.26 -11.31
CA ASP A 797 -0.72 -5.55 -10.59
C ASP A 797 0.64 -5.75 -9.91
N TRP A 798 0.70 -6.66 -8.94
CA TRP A 798 1.91 -6.98 -8.19
C TRP A 798 1.79 -8.33 -7.48
N LYS A 799 2.86 -9.13 -7.50
CA LYS A 799 2.94 -10.45 -6.85
C LYS A 799 4.36 -10.71 -6.36
N PHE A 800 4.50 -11.44 -5.26
CA PHE A 800 5.81 -11.96 -4.86
C PHE A 800 6.17 -13.20 -5.70
N GLY A 801 7.43 -13.27 -6.15
CA GLY A 801 7.98 -14.45 -6.82
C GLY A 801 8.46 -15.53 -5.85
N PRO A 802 8.79 -16.74 -6.36
CA PRO A 802 9.41 -17.80 -5.55
C PRO A 802 10.82 -17.43 -5.06
N ASP A 803 11.46 -16.42 -5.66
CA ASP A 803 12.70 -15.80 -5.21
C ASP A 803 12.52 -14.82 -4.03
N GLY A 804 11.27 -14.45 -3.70
CA GLY A 804 10.97 -13.52 -2.60
C GLY A 804 11.08 -12.04 -2.97
N ALA A 805 11.31 -11.73 -4.25
CA ALA A 805 11.21 -10.37 -4.77
C ALA A 805 9.74 -10.02 -5.10
N LEU A 806 9.41 -8.73 -5.06
CA LEU A 806 8.11 -8.23 -5.49
C LEU A 806 8.17 -7.85 -6.97
N TYR A 807 7.29 -8.44 -7.79
CA TYR A 807 7.12 -8.08 -9.19
C TYR A 807 5.92 -7.14 -9.32
N VAL A 808 6.06 -6.06 -10.09
CA VAL A 808 5.04 -5.01 -10.21
C VAL A 808 4.83 -4.64 -11.68
N LEU A 809 3.59 -4.62 -12.14
CA LEU A 809 3.21 -4.07 -13.44
C LEU A 809 2.92 -2.57 -13.32
N ASP A 810 3.65 -1.76 -14.08
CA ASP A 810 3.32 -0.36 -14.38
C ASP A 810 2.60 -0.29 -15.72
N TYR A 811 1.39 0.27 -15.72
CA TYR A 811 0.60 0.50 -16.92
C TYR A 811 1.21 1.56 -17.85
N GLY A 812 2.10 2.42 -17.36
CA GLY A 812 2.77 3.45 -18.15
C GLY A 812 2.15 4.83 -17.92
N ARG A 813 2.08 5.67 -18.96
CA ARG A 813 1.57 7.05 -18.88
C ARG A 813 0.31 7.29 -19.72
N GLY A 814 -0.08 6.32 -20.55
CA GLY A 814 -1.28 6.33 -21.37
C GLY A 814 -2.52 5.76 -20.66
N PHE A 815 -3.66 5.78 -21.36
CA PHE A 815 -4.92 5.13 -20.96
C PHE A 815 -5.55 4.46 -22.19
N PHE A 816 -5.96 3.21 -22.05
CA PHE A 816 -6.47 2.34 -23.13
C PHE A 816 -5.51 2.15 -24.32
N ASN A 817 -4.21 2.12 -24.05
CA ASN A 817 -3.19 1.94 -25.10
C ASN A 817 -1.91 1.31 -24.53
N SER A 818 -1.11 0.70 -25.42
CA SER A 818 0.26 0.30 -25.11
C SER A 818 1.18 1.53 -25.10
N ASP A 819 1.83 1.80 -23.98
CA ASP A 819 2.68 2.98 -23.76
C ASP A 819 4.16 2.60 -23.60
N GLY A 820 5.08 3.49 -24.00
CA GLY A 820 6.52 3.23 -23.94
C GLY A 820 7.07 3.12 -22.51
N GLU A 821 6.39 3.73 -21.54
CA GLU A 821 6.76 3.66 -20.13
C GLU A 821 6.11 2.50 -19.38
N SER A 822 5.21 1.73 -20.03
CA SER A 822 4.70 0.49 -19.46
C SER A 822 5.87 -0.46 -19.17
N ALA A 823 5.81 -1.18 -18.05
CA ALA A 823 6.92 -2.01 -17.62
C ALA A 823 6.52 -3.09 -16.61
N LEU A 824 7.22 -4.22 -16.67
CA LEU A 824 7.38 -5.12 -15.53
C LEU A 824 8.58 -4.66 -14.70
N TRP A 825 8.38 -4.48 -13.39
CA TRP A 825 9.40 -4.11 -12.42
C TRP A 825 9.65 -5.24 -11.44
N ARG A 826 10.87 -5.31 -10.91
CA ARG A 826 11.27 -6.20 -9.81
C ARG A 826 11.84 -5.37 -8.67
N VAL A 827 11.31 -5.54 -7.47
CA VAL A 827 11.74 -4.87 -6.24
C VAL A 827 12.41 -5.89 -5.32
N THR A 828 13.70 -5.68 -5.07
CA THR A 828 14.57 -6.58 -4.30
C THR A 828 15.01 -5.93 -2.99
N TYR A 829 15.39 -6.75 -2.01
CA TYR A 829 15.96 -6.30 -0.73
C TYR A 829 17.43 -6.68 -0.62
N SER A 830 18.27 -5.79 -0.10
CA SER A 830 19.71 -6.00 0.06
C SER A 830 20.28 -5.60 1.43
N GLY A 831 19.44 -5.35 2.44
CA GLY A 831 19.89 -5.02 3.80
C GLY A 831 20.53 -6.20 4.56
N GLY A 832 20.52 -7.40 3.98
CA GLY A 832 21.15 -8.56 4.58
C GLY A 832 20.36 -9.15 5.76
N ALA A 833 21.03 -10.01 6.53
CA ALA A 833 20.40 -10.78 7.60
C ALA A 833 20.26 -9.98 8.90
N PRO A 834 19.32 -10.35 9.78
CA PRO A 834 19.20 -9.76 11.12
C PRO A 834 20.52 -9.75 11.87
N THR A 835 20.86 -8.64 12.52
CA THR A 835 22.10 -8.44 13.26
C THR A 835 22.25 -9.53 14.33
N PRO A 836 23.34 -10.34 14.30
CA PRO A 836 23.44 -11.60 15.05
C PRO A 836 23.59 -11.40 16.56
N ALA A 837 23.16 -12.36 17.39
CA ALA A 837 23.52 -12.35 18.81
C ALA A 837 25.02 -12.65 19.00
N ALA A 838 25.58 -12.33 20.17
CA ALA A 838 26.98 -12.64 20.49
C ALA A 838 27.28 -14.14 20.37
N SER A 839 26.33 -14.99 20.79
CA SER A 839 26.42 -16.45 20.68
C SER A 839 26.51 -16.96 19.24
N ASP A 840 26.00 -16.21 18.26
CA ASP A 840 26.00 -16.60 16.85
C ASP A 840 27.37 -16.34 16.19
N LEU A 841 28.19 -15.48 16.80
CA LEU A 841 29.52 -15.11 16.31
C LEU A 841 30.63 -16.04 16.82
N VAL A 842 30.36 -16.80 17.88
CA VAL A 842 31.29 -17.82 18.39
C VAL A 842 31.29 -18.97 17.38
N ARG A 843 32.37 -19.09 16.59
CA ARG A 843 32.53 -20.23 15.67
C ARG A 843 32.27 -21.52 16.46
N LYS A 844 31.26 -22.30 16.04
CA LYS A 844 31.21 -23.73 16.36
C LYS A 844 32.48 -24.32 15.74
N GLY A 845 33.50 -24.54 16.55
CA GLY A 845 34.70 -25.23 16.11
C GLY A 845 34.31 -26.64 15.70
N ASP A 846 34.50 -26.95 14.42
CA ASP A 846 34.54 -28.33 13.92
C ASP A 846 35.80 -29.05 14.43
#